data_AF-A0AAU1PMU3-F1
#
_entry.id   AF-A0AAU1PMU3-F1
#
_cell.length_a   1.000
_cell.length_b   1.000
_cell.length_c   1.000
_cell.angle_alpha   90.00
_cell.angle_beta   90.00
_cell.angle_gamma   90.00
#
_symmetry.space_group_name_H-M   'P 1'
#
loop_
_entity.id
_entity.type
_entity.pdbx_description
1 polymer ?
#
loop_
_entity_poly.entity_id
_entity_poly.type
_entity_poly.pdbx_seq_one_letter_code
_entity_poly.pdbx_strand_id
1 'polypeptide(L)'
;MGHLTPEDAMEELTENRTPYLIGVRHHSPALAAAMPELLEDAAPEVLFVELPSDFTNWIPFLADPETRPPVALAGHGPGGLVFLPFADFSPELAALRWAREAGVPVVPFDLPVGAGPGRDAADGPPAGGARRGGGGAHPGSPDPSGTGGRPLERALRARAGGGEDLWDRLVEAAAPGGSPQELRRAALLVGWALRRDTAESGRLDPRDLRREAHMRRRLAEHPGKRTAALVGAFHGPALLPGAASEEPVETEPVAVTTSLVPYAYPLLDERSGYPAGIRDPEWQQGVLLAAGDPARLDDLLVTTAVRICAAVRAAGHPCGPPDAREVVRHARDLATLRGLPAAGRGELLEAVETVLTQGQLLGRGRVVARALETVLVGTRHGRLAPGTPRSGLGPAVEGLLADLGLPGPAAPERRELRLDPYRSPLDRRREIALRQLAVCRVPYGEPADVAGTGGAAGVGTRWTVGWTPATAAMIDAVAAHGSELPQAAEGLLRQRALSERRQGGPTAAEVLAGLADAAHCGLTGPAADRLDESAQLLPATGTLPELLAAMALLDRIAAGLVPGLPAEWETAAVSAALAELAAAGVRALDGLAGSEDPADALALAELASRATPGLRMTDALDRLAAEGTALIRGAAAAARVLLGESGAAAFGTLLASRTDSATTPELRTDLAAYLTGALTAAGPLLEAGPLLEPFTARIESLPDRPFLTRLPALRQGFQALSPAARDRLLTTVRTTGLPARTPDPATLARHAAADLAAREVLAGLGLLPPPPVVAEPAPQDTAADPAPQAGSLTPDLRWQLLLGRLDERASGTGRAGRIATALDELYGTGRGEGAGAGGGGGAGSEPPYPDVRGWSEELAALFGEGVREEVLAAAAATGRMDAALELDPAAARPSVELLRTVLSYAGGLPEGQLARLRPLVARLVRELTDALATRLRPALAGLTHPRPTRRPGGPLDLARTVRANLATARRDPADGRVTILPERPVFRTRARKAADWRIVLVVDVSGSMEASTIWSAVTAAVLAGVPALRTHFVAFSTEVLDLTDQVADPLSLLLEVRVGGGTRIAHGLRHARSLVTVPSRTIVVLISDFEEGGPVGALLAEVRALVDSGCHVLGCASLDAAGRPRYSVGVAGQLVAAGMSVAALSPLELGRWVAAKVRAP
;
A
#
# COMPACT_ATOMS: atom_id res chain seq x y z
N MET A 1 38.46 -20.03 23.05
CA MET A 1 39.29 -20.93 22.22
C MET A 1 40.70 -20.35 22.19
N GLY A 2 41.71 -21.15 22.53
CA GLY A 2 43.12 -20.71 22.47
C GLY A 2 43.51 -20.33 21.04
N HIS A 3 44.50 -19.45 20.89
CA HIS A 3 45.00 -18.97 19.60
C HIS A 3 45.69 -20.10 18.81
N LEU A 4 44.92 -20.98 18.16
CA LEU A 4 45.44 -21.89 17.14
C LEU A 4 45.86 -21.08 15.91
N THR A 5 47.00 -21.42 15.32
CA THR A 5 47.40 -20.87 14.02
C THR A 5 46.51 -21.46 12.90
N PRO A 6 46.41 -20.82 11.72
CA PRO A 6 45.66 -21.38 10.59
C PRO A 6 46.15 -22.77 10.17
N GLU A 7 47.44 -23.06 10.34
CA GLU A 7 48.06 -24.34 10.02
C GLU A 7 47.61 -25.41 11.00
N ASP A 8 47.69 -25.15 12.31
CA ASP A 8 47.22 -26.07 13.36
C ASP A 8 45.71 -26.37 13.24
N ALA A 9 44.91 -25.33 13.00
CA ALA A 9 43.47 -25.49 12.84
C ALA A 9 43.12 -26.32 11.59
N MET A 10 43.93 -26.20 10.53
CA MET A 10 43.71 -26.96 9.31
C MET A 10 44.14 -28.42 9.47
N GLU A 11 45.22 -28.68 10.19
CA GLU A 11 45.62 -30.04 10.57
C GLU A 11 44.50 -30.71 11.37
N GLU A 12 43.99 -30.05 12.41
CA GLU A 12 42.88 -30.57 13.23
C GLU A 12 41.61 -30.87 12.42
N LEU A 13 41.22 -29.97 11.50
CA LEU A 13 40.06 -30.15 10.62
C LEU A 13 40.24 -31.27 9.58
N THR A 14 41.43 -31.41 9.00
CA THR A 14 41.67 -32.40 7.93
C THR A 14 41.97 -33.79 8.46
N GLU A 15 42.62 -33.90 9.62
CA GLU A 15 42.98 -35.17 10.26
C GLU A 15 41.83 -35.80 11.06
N ASN A 16 40.80 -35.04 11.43
CA ASN A 16 39.64 -35.61 12.12
C ASN A 16 38.95 -36.70 11.26
N ARG A 17 38.88 -37.92 11.82
CA ARG A 17 38.26 -39.11 11.18
C ARG A 17 36.90 -39.49 11.78
N THR A 18 36.49 -38.87 12.89
CA THR A 18 35.25 -39.20 13.59
C THR A 18 34.57 -37.93 14.12
N PRO A 19 33.80 -37.20 13.28
CA PRO A 19 33.52 -37.52 11.89
C PRO A 19 34.62 -37.09 10.91
N TYR A 20 34.73 -37.79 9.78
CA TYR A 20 35.44 -37.31 8.60
C TYR A 20 34.69 -36.11 8.03
N LEU A 21 35.23 -34.91 8.22
CA LEU A 21 34.58 -33.65 7.87
C LEU A 21 34.72 -33.35 6.39
N ILE A 22 33.61 -33.08 5.71
CA ILE A 22 33.59 -32.56 4.33
C ILE A 22 32.79 -31.25 4.36
N GLY A 23 33.49 -30.14 4.23
CA GLY A 23 32.89 -28.81 4.14
C GLY A 23 32.39 -28.53 2.72
N VAL A 24 31.12 -28.16 2.58
CA VAL A 24 30.50 -27.90 1.27
C VAL A 24 29.85 -26.53 1.20
N ARG A 25 29.61 -26.09 -0.03
CA ARG A 25 28.57 -25.15 -0.40
C ARG A 25 27.49 -25.94 -1.12
N HIS A 26 26.22 -25.63 -0.84
CA HIS A 26 25.03 -26.33 -1.36
C HIS A 26 25.02 -26.55 -2.89
N HIS A 27 25.73 -25.69 -3.62
CA HIS A 27 26.06 -25.87 -5.03
C HIS A 27 27.56 -25.65 -5.22
N SER A 28 28.28 -26.73 -5.54
CA SER A 28 29.73 -26.73 -5.78
C SER A 28 30.05 -27.84 -6.79
N PRO A 29 30.19 -27.53 -8.08
CA PRO A 29 30.40 -28.54 -9.11
C PRO A 29 31.71 -29.32 -8.92
N ALA A 30 32.79 -28.65 -8.48
CA ALA A 30 34.06 -29.33 -8.22
C ALA A 30 33.93 -30.35 -7.07
N LEU A 31 33.32 -29.96 -5.94
CA LEU A 31 33.14 -30.89 -4.82
C LEU A 31 32.14 -32.00 -5.15
N ALA A 32 31.08 -31.71 -5.92
CA ALA A 32 30.13 -32.72 -6.35
C ALA A 32 30.80 -33.79 -7.24
N ALA A 33 31.71 -33.39 -8.14
CA ALA A 33 32.49 -34.32 -8.95
C ALA A 33 33.47 -35.17 -8.11
N ALA A 34 34.10 -34.55 -7.11
CA ALA A 34 35.08 -35.20 -6.22
C ALA A 34 34.44 -36.03 -5.09
N MET A 35 33.14 -35.87 -4.84
CA MET A 35 32.45 -36.46 -3.68
C MET A 35 32.55 -37.99 -3.60
N PRO A 36 32.36 -38.76 -4.69
CA PRO A 36 32.46 -40.22 -4.62
C PRO A 36 33.84 -40.69 -4.13
N GLU A 37 34.92 -40.10 -4.67
CA GLU A 37 36.30 -40.45 -4.29
C GLU A 37 36.60 -40.07 -2.82
N LEU A 38 36.13 -38.89 -2.37
CA LEU A 38 36.26 -38.48 -0.96
C LEU A 38 35.56 -39.44 0.01
N LEU A 39 34.39 -39.96 -0.37
CA LEU A 39 33.62 -40.88 0.47
C LEU A 39 34.17 -42.31 0.41
N GLU A 40 34.69 -42.75 -0.72
CA GLU A 40 35.44 -44.01 -0.85
C GLU A 40 36.68 -44.01 0.06
N ASP A 41 37.47 -42.93 0.03
CA ASP A 41 38.63 -42.74 0.91
C ASP A 41 38.27 -42.72 2.40
N ALA A 42 37.11 -42.15 2.73
CA ALA A 42 36.64 -42.05 4.12
C ALA A 42 36.09 -43.38 4.66
N ALA A 43 35.61 -44.27 3.78
CA ALA A 43 34.96 -45.55 4.11
C ALA A 43 33.97 -45.48 5.30
N PRO A 44 32.99 -44.54 5.28
CA PRO A 44 32.06 -44.34 6.40
C PRO A 44 31.05 -45.48 6.51
N GLU A 45 30.71 -45.82 7.75
CA GLU A 45 29.60 -46.72 8.09
C GLU A 45 28.28 -45.97 8.23
N VAL A 46 28.33 -44.64 8.42
CA VAL A 46 27.18 -43.73 8.47
C VAL A 46 27.57 -42.39 7.84
N LEU A 47 26.74 -41.88 6.95
CA LEU A 47 26.90 -40.56 6.34
C LEU A 47 25.91 -39.56 6.96
N PHE A 48 26.41 -38.50 7.58
CA PHE A 48 25.61 -37.38 8.06
C PHE A 48 25.56 -36.28 7.00
N VAL A 49 24.37 -35.78 6.68
CA VAL A 49 24.17 -34.73 5.66
C VAL A 49 23.36 -33.60 6.25
N GLU A 50 23.84 -32.36 6.11
CA GLU A 50 23.16 -31.14 6.56
C GLU A 50 21.83 -30.96 5.82
N LEU A 51 20.80 -31.60 6.36
CA LEU A 51 19.45 -31.61 5.86
C LEU A 51 18.49 -31.66 7.06
N PRO A 52 17.39 -30.89 7.06
CA PRO A 52 16.37 -30.99 8.09
C PRO A 52 15.80 -32.40 8.20
N SER A 53 15.62 -32.87 9.43
CA SER A 53 15.11 -34.22 9.69
C SER A 53 13.73 -34.50 9.10
N ASP A 54 12.91 -33.48 8.84
CA ASP A 54 11.59 -33.60 8.20
C ASP A 54 11.66 -34.20 6.79
N PHE A 55 12.83 -34.14 6.14
CA PHE A 55 13.02 -34.65 4.78
C PHE A 55 13.53 -36.09 4.71
N THR A 56 13.70 -36.77 5.84
CA THR A 56 14.24 -38.15 5.89
C THR A 56 13.53 -39.10 4.92
N ASN A 57 12.21 -39.02 4.84
CA ASN A 57 11.40 -39.90 3.98
C ASN A 57 11.56 -39.64 2.46
N TRP A 58 12.12 -38.48 2.09
CA TRP A 58 12.31 -38.09 0.68
C TRP A 58 13.67 -38.51 0.13
N ILE A 59 14.63 -38.85 0.99
CA ILE A 59 16.00 -39.22 0.59
C ILE A 59 16.03 -40.39 -0.41
N PRO A 60 15.27 -41.49 -0.24
CA PRO A 60 15.29 -42.58 -1.21
C PRO A 60 14.88 -42.13 -2.62
N PHE A 61 13.90 -41.22 -2.73
CA PHE A 61 13.42 -40.68 -4.01
C PHE A 61 14.38 -39.63 -4.58
N LEU A 62 14.96 -38.78 -3.73
CA LEU A 62 15.95 -37.78 -4.14
C LEU A 62 17.23 -38.44 -4.68
N ALA A 63 17.70 -39.51 -4.02
CA ALA A 63 18.86 -40.29 -4.43
C ALA A 63 18.59 -41.26 -5.59
N ASP A 64 17.35 -41.33 -6.10
CA ASP A 64 17.00 -42.26 -7.16
C ASP A 64 17.64 -41.87 -8.50
N PRO A 65 18.27 -42.82 -9.24
CA PRO A 65 18.88 -42.52 -10.53
C PRO A 65 17.86 -42.07 -11.60
N GLU A 66 16.58 -42.43 -11.46
CA GLU A 66 15.52 -41.92 -12.35
C GLU A 66 15.07 -40.49 -11.99
N THR A 67 15.40 -39.98 -10.80
CA THR A 67 15.23 -38.57 -10.45
C THR A 67 16.33 -37.76 -11.13
N ARG A 68 15.92 -36.93 -12.11
CA ARG A 68 16.80 -36.03 -12.88
C ARG A 68 16.71 -34.61 -12.31
N PRO A 69 17.75 -34.07 -11.69
CA PRO A 69 17.79 -32.68 -11.22
C PRO A 69 17.72 -31.68 -12.39
N PRO A 70 17.31 -30.42 -12.15
CA PRO A 70 17.09 -29.81 -10.85
C PRO A 70 15.75 -30.18 -10.20
N VAL A 71 15.76 -30.57 -8.94
CA VAL A 71 14.56 -30.89 -8.12
C VAL A 71 14.63 -30.14 -6.79
N ALA A 72 13.56 -30.02 -6.02
CA ALA A 72 13.61 -29.36 -4.73
C ALA A 72 12.83 -30.10 -3.67
N LEU A 73 13.41 -30.19 -2.47
CA LEU A 73 12.67 -30.50 -1.26
C LEU A 73 11.90 -29.23 -0.86
N ALA A 74 10.58 -29.36 -0.73
CA ALA A 74 9.69 -28.28 -0.33
C ALA A 74 9.10 -28.60 1.05
N GLY A 75 9.12 -27.62 1.95
CA GLY A 75 8.53 -27.74 3.29
C GLY A 75 7.61 -26.56 3.58
N HIS A 76 6.41 -26.82 4.07
CA HIS A 76 5.46 -25.81 4.53
C HIS A 76 5.21 -25.96 6.03
N GLY A 77 5.49 -24.89 6.78
CA GLY A 77 5.22 -24.79 8.22
C GLY A 77 4.83 -23.35 8.62
N PRO A 78 4.77 -23.03 9.93
CA PRO A 78 4.36 -21.71 10.42
C PRO A 78 5.20 -20.54 9.89
N GLY A 79 6.46 -20.79 9.53
CA GLY A 79 7.38 -19.83 8.92
C GLY A 79 7.19 -19.60 7.41
N GLY A 80 6.20 -20.26 6.78
CA GLY A 80 5.94 -20.20 5.35
C GLY A 80 6.51 -21.39 4.57
N LEU A 81 6.60 -21.21 3.25
CA LEU A 81 7.12 -22.21 2.31
C LEU A 81 8.65 -22.08 2.18
N VAL A 82 9.35 -23.19 2.33
CA VAL A 82 10.81 -23.31 2.20
C VAL A 82 11.13 -24.24 1.05
N PHE A 83 12.06 -23.83 0.18
CA PHE A 83 12.63 -24.66 -0.88
C PHE A 83 14.11 -24.92 -0.61
N LEU A 84 14.50 -26.18 -0.72
CA LEU A 84 15.88 -26.63 -0.77
C LEU A 84 16.11 -27.35 -2.10
N PRO A 85 16.53 -26.62 -3.15
CA PRO A 85 16.70 -27.16 -4.49
C PRO A 85 18.04 -27.89 -4.64
N PHE A 86 18.07 -29.00 -5.36
CA PHE A 86 19.25 -29.81 -5.66
C PHE A 86 19.46 -29.83 -7.18
N ALA A 87 20.72 -29.72 -7.58
CA ALA A 87 21.16 -29.94 -8.96
C ALA A 87 22.20 -31.07 -8.99
N ASP A 88 22.60 -31.55 -10.17
CA ASP A 88 23.66 -32.57 -10.26
C ASP A 88 24.99 -32.08 -9.66
N PHE A 89 25.20 -30.76 -9.61
CA PHE A 89 26.34 -30.10 -8.99
C PHE A 89 26.12 -29.74 -7.50
N SER A 90 25.13 -30.33 -6.84
CA SER A 90 24.99 -30.29 -5.38
C SER A 90 25.79 -31.44 -4.75
N PRO A 91 26.85 -31.15 -3.98
CA PRO A 91 27.66 -32.20 -3.35
C PRO A 91 26.86 -33.12 -2.43
N GLU A 92 25.82 -32.59 -1.79
CA GLU A 92 24.87 -33.35 -0.97
C GLU A 92 24.15 -34.40 -1.81
N LEU A 93 23.65 -34.05 -3.00
CA LEU A 93 23.00 -35.01 -3.88
C LEU A 93 23.98 -36.08 -4.38
N ALA A 94 25.21 -35.69 -4.72
CA ALA A 94 26.26 -36.63 -5.11
C ALA A 94 26.55 -37.63 -3.98
N ALA A 95 26.65 -37.14 -2.74
CA ALA A 95 26.86 -37.98 -1.56
C ALA A 95 25.67 -38.92 -1.28
N LEU A 96 24.43 -38.44 -1.44
CA LEU A 96 23.22 -39.26 -1.30
C LEU A 96 23.16 -40.39 -2.33
N ARG A 97 23.51 -40.10 -3.59
CA ARG A 97 23.55 -41.10 -4.67
C ARG A 97 24.65 -42.15 -4.42
N TRP A 98 25.85 -41.71 -4.05
CA TRP A 98 26.93 -42.61 -3.65
C TRP A 98 26.54 -43.50 -2.46
N ALA A 99 25.94 -42.92 -1.42
CA ALA A 99 25.55 -43.68 -0.22
C ALA A 99 24.50 -44.75 -0.52
N ARG A 100 23.56 -44.46 -1.44
CA ARG A 100 22.60 -45.44 -1.94
C ARG A 100 23.28 -46.60 -2.67
N GLU A 101 24.25 -46.32 -3.54
CA GLU A 101 25.02 -47.33 -4.29
C GLU A 101 25.91 -48.17 -3.36
N ALA A 102 26.57 -47.55 -2.39
CA ALA A 102 27.44 -48.20 -1.41
C ALA A 102 26.70 -48.90 -0.26
N GLY A 103 25.37 -48.74 -0.16
CA GLY A 103 24.56 -49.28 0.93
C GLY A 103 24.84 -48.63 2.30
N VAL A 104 25.36 -47.41 2.31
CA VAL A 104 25.69 -46.64 3.53
C VAL A 104 24.45 -45.88 4.00
N PRO A 105 24.03 -46.02 5.28
CA PRO A 105 22.89 -45.29 5.82
C PRO A 105 23.18 -43.79 5.91
N VAL A 106 22.20 -42.98 5.49
CA VAL A 106 22.24 -41.52 5.56
C VAL A 106 21.42 -41.02 6.74
N VAL A 107 21.97 -40.09 7.52
CA VAL A 107 21.31 -39.45 8.65
C VAL A 107 21.24 -37.93 8.45
N PRO A 108 20.05 -37.37 8.18
CA PRO A 108 19.80 -35.94 8.30
C PRO A 108 20.00 -35.49 9.75
N PHE A 109 20.69 -34.38 9.91
CA PHE A 109 21.10 -33.90 11.23
C PHE A 109 21.13 -32.39 11.39
N ASP A 110 20.42 -31.66 10.52
CA ASP A 110 20.12 -30.25 10.75
C ASP A 110 18.78 -30.07 11.49
N LEU A 111 18.51 -28.86 11.98
CA LEU A 111 17.26 -28.54 12.66
C LEU A 111 16.03 -28.80 11.76
N PRO A 112 14.90 -29.26 12.34
CA PRO A 112 13.62 -29.34 11.64
C PRO A 112 13.17 -27.99 11.07
N VAL A 113 12.49 -27.98 9.93
CA VAL A 113 11.91 -26.81 9.27
C VAL A 113 10.97 -26.04 10.20
N GLY A 114 10.24 -26.77 11.07
CA GLY A 114 9.30 -26.20 12.05
C GLY A 114 9.94 -25.65 13.33
N ALA A 115 11.25 -25.80 13.52
CA ALA A 115 11.93 -25.29 14.72
C ALA A 115 12.01 -23.75 14.67
N GLY A 116 11.02 -23.08 15.29
CA GLY A 116 10.90 -21.62 15.30
C GLY A 116 12.14 -20.88 15.82
N PRO A 117 12.26 -19.57 15.53
CA PRO A 117 13.26 -18.73 16.18
C PRO A 117 13.03 -18.79 17.70
N GLY A 118 14.10 -18.80 18.50
CA GLY A 118 13.99 -18.96 19.96
C GLY A 118 13.04 -17.93 20.60
N ARG A 119 12.62 -18.20 21.85
CA ARG A 119 11.67 -17.38 22.62
C ARG A 119 11.99 -15.87 22.67
N ASP A 120 13.22 -15.46 22.36
CA ASP A 120 13.65 -14.05 22.42
C ASP A 120 13.41 -13.24 21.13
N ALA A 121 12.88 -13.85 20.06
CA ALA A 121 12.59 -13.16 18.79
C ALA A 121 11.10 -12.84 18.55
N ALA A 122 10.25 -13.02 19.57
CA ALA A 122 8.79 -12.98 19.44
C ALA A 122 8.16 -11.57 19.35
N ASP A 123 8.95 -10.48 19.49
CA ASP A 123 8.43 -9.11 19.58
C ASP A 123 8.53 -8.28 18.29
N GLY A 124 8.50 -8.89 17.10
CA GLY A 124 8.51 -8.18 15.81
C GLY A 124 7.35 -8.59 14.88
N PRO A 125 6.70 -7.66 14.16
CA PRO A 125 5.62 -7.99 13.26
C PRO A 125 6.12 -8.81 12.05
N PRO A 126 5.26 -9.66 11.46
CA PRO A 126 5.63 -10.49 10.31
C PRO A 126 5.80 -9.61 9.08
N ALA A 127 7.05 -9.35 8.67
CA ALA A 127 7.35 -8.78 7.37
C ALA A 127 6.95 -9.77 6.26
N GLY A 128 6.13 -9.29 5.32
CA GLY A 128 5.44 -10.11 4.33
C GLY A 128 6.32 -10.90 3.35
N GLY A 129 5.72 -11.97 2.83
CA GLY A 129 5.91 -12.46 1.47
C GLY A 129 7.28 -13.01 1.08
N ALA A 130 7.42 -14.34 1.16
CA ALA A 130 8.35 -15.15 0.37
C ALA A 130 9.82 -14.68 0.32
N ARG A 131 10.64 -14.99 1.34
CA ARG A 131 12.13 -14.92 1.20
C ARG A 131 12.99 -15.50 2.33
N ARG A 132 12.51 -16.44 3.14
CA ARG A 132 13.34 -17.05 4.20
C ARG A 132 13.34 -18.58 4.11
N GLY A 133 14.03 -19.08 3.08
CA GLY A 133 14.41 -20.49 3.01
C GLY A 133 15.67 -20.75 3.85
N GLY A 134 15.65 -21.82 4.64
CA GLY A 134 16.75 -22.23 5.53
C GLY A 134 17.94 -22.85 4.80
N GLY A 135 18.75 -22.02 4.15
CA GLY A 135 20.19 -22.24 4.05
C GLY A 135 20.87 -21.41 5.14
N GLY A 136 21.96 -21.91 5.72
CA GLY A 136 22.81 -21.12 6.61
C GLY A 136 23.08 -19.73 6.01
N ALA A 137 23.14 -18.71 6.87
CA ALA A 137 23.35 -17.33 6.45
C ALA A 137 24.53 -17.26 5.48
N HIS A 138 24.27 -16.92 4.22
CA HIS A 138 25.35 -16.67 3.26
C HIS A 138 26.04 -15.37 3.70
N PRO A 139 27.33 -15.37 4.05
CA PRO A 139 28.05 -14.15 4.42
C PRO A 139 28.41 -13.33 3.17
N GLY A 140 27.40 -12.92 2.41
CA GLY A 140 27.59 -12.29 1.10
C GLY A 140 26.56 -11.22 0.72
N SER A 141 25.55 -10.93 1.55
CA SER A 141 24.67 -9.78 1.30
C SER A 141 25.45 -8.50 1.62
N PRO A 142 25.64 -7.57 0.66
CA PRO A 142 26.26 -6.29 0.96
C PRO A 142 25.35 -5.54 1.93
N ASP A 143 25.90 -5.21 3.09
CA ASP A 143 25.32 -4.24 4.00
C ASP A 143 25.18 -2.91 3.25
N PRO A 144 23.97 -2.33 3.11
CA PRO A 144 23.80 -1.02 2.48
C PRO A 144 24.46 0.11 3.28
N SER A 145 24.92 -0.15 4.52
CA SER A 145 25.79 0.73 5.28
C SER A 145 27.26 0.40 5.02
N GLY A 146 27.87 1.09 4.06
CA GLY A 146 29.26 0.87 3.59
C GLY A 146 30.39 1.15 4.59
N THR A 147 30.29 0.73 5.86
CA THR A 147 31.24 1.11 6.93
C THR A 147 31.73 -0.03 7.85
N GLY A 148 31.60 -1.32 7.49
CA GLY A 148 31.91 -2.40 8.45
C GLY A 148 32.39 -3.76 7.94
N GLY A 149 33.18 -3.85 6.85
CA GLY A 149 33.69 -5.14 6.37
C GLY A 149 34.60 -5.88 7.38
N ARG A 150 34.52 -7.21 7.38
CA ARG A 150 35.22 -8.11 8.31
C ARG A 150 36.73 -8.19 8.00
N PRO A 151 37.65 -8.13 8.99
CA PRO A 151 39.09 -7.96 8.74
C PRO A 151 39.75 -9.08 7.91
N LEU A 152 39.46 -10.35 8.20
CA LEU A 152 40.07 -11.50 7.51
C LEU A 152 39.48 -11.70 6.12
N GLU A 153 38.16 -11.59 5.99
CA GLU A 153 37.47 -11.64 4.70
C GLU A 153 37.96 -10.53 3.76
N ARG A 154 38.15 -9.31 4.26
CA ARG A 154 38.69 -8.18 3.47
C ARG A 154 40.11 -8.46 2.99
N ALA A 155 40.96 -9.03 3.85
CA ALA A 155 42.34 -9.39 3.49
C ALA A 155 42.38 -10.49 2.42
N LEU A 156 41.53 -11.51 2.54
CA LEU A 156 41.41 -12.59 1.56
C LEU A 156 40.85 -12.07 0.22
N ARG A 157 39.80 -11.24 0.24
CA ARG A 157 39.25 -10.60 -0.97
C ARG A 157 40.26 -9.68 -1.66
N ALA A 158 41.04 -8.92 -0.90
CA ALA A 158 42.09 -8.05 -1.44
C ALA A 158 43.21 -8.85 -2.11
N ARG A 159 43.59 -10.00 -1.54
CA ARG A 159 44.57 -10.91 -2.13
C ARG A 159 44.02 -11.71 -3.32
N ALA A 160 42.71 -11.95 -3.33
CA ALA A 160 41.97 -12.62 -4.40
C ALA A 160 41.62 -11.70 -5.59
N GLY A 161 41.96 -10.40 -5.54
CA GLY A 161 41.78 -9.47 -6.67
C GLY A 161 40.48 -8.67 -6.72
N GLY A 162 39.63 -8.72 -5.68
CA GLY A 162 38.45 -7.87 -5.52
C GLY A 162 37.23 -8.23 -6.37
N GLY A 163 36.04 -8.26 -5.74
CA GLY A 163 34.73 -8.32 -6.40
C GLY A 163 34.06 -9.70 -6.49
N GLU A 164 34.82 -10.78 -6.59
CA GLU A 164 34.27 -12.15 -6.72
C GLU A 164 33.96 -12.83 -5.37
N ASP A 165 33.10 -13.86 -5.40
CA ASP A 165 32.82 -14.74 -4.25
C ASP A 165 34.11 -15.48 -3.85
N LEU A 166 34.45 -15.44 -2.56
CA LEU A 166 35.66 -16.06 -2.02
C LEU A 166 35.70 -17.57 -2.32
N TRP A 167 34.53 -18.22 -2.30
CA TRP A 167 34.38 -19.64 -2.60
C TRP A 167 34.75 -19.95 -4.06
N ASP A 168 34.18 -19.21 -5.00
CA ASP A 168 34.42 -19.41 -6.43
C ASP A 168 35.91 -19.31 -6.76
N ARG A 169 36.61 -18.39 -6.08
CA ARG A 169 38.03 -18.14 -6.33
C ARG A 169 38.96 -19.17 -5.69
N LEU A 170 38.75 -19.49 -4.42
CA LEU A 170 39.68 -20.31 -3.64
C LEU A 170 39.38 -21.81 -3.72
N VAL A 171 38.15 -22.18 -4.08
CA VAL A 171 37.71 -23.58 -4.15
C VAL A 171 37.47 -23.97 -5.60
N GLU A 172 36.52 -23.34 -6.30
CA GLU A 172 36.12 -23.77 -7.65
C GLU A 172 37.20 -23.52 -8.71
N ALA A 173 37.74 -22.29 -8.78
CA ALA A 173 38.72 -21.91 -9.81
C ALA A 173 40.09 -22.59 -9.62
N ALA A 174 40.42 -22.99 -8.39
CA ALA A 174 41.66 -23.68 -8.06
C ALA A 174 41.56 -25.20 -8.18
N ALA A 175 40.34 -25.76 -8.27
CA ALA A 175 40.11 -27.20 -8.32
C ALA A 175 40.72 -27.93 -9.54
N PRO A 176 40.73 -27.36 -10.77
CA PRO A 176 41.19 -28.11 -11.94
C PRO A 176 42.65 -28.58 -11.81
N GLY A 177 42.87 -29.87 -12.04
CA GLY A 177 44.19 -30.52 -11.89
C GLY A 177 44.63 -30.81 -10.45
N GLY A 178 43.84 -30.43 -9.44
CA GLY A 178 44.07 -30.78 -8.04
C GLY A 178 43.43 -32.12 -7.63
N SER A 179 43.94 -32.72 -6.57
CA SER A 179 43.35 -33.92 -5.95
C SER A 179 42.08 -33.59 -5.15
N PRO A 180 41.15 -34.55 -4.98
CA PRO A 180 39.97 -34.37 -4.12
C PRO A 180 40.32 -33.91 -2.70
N GLN A 181 41.43 -34.39 -2.14
CA GLN A 181 41.86 -34.02 -0.79
C GLN A 181 42.34 -32.56 -0.69
N GLU A 182 42.99 -32.03 -1.74
CA GLU A 182 43.33 -30.60 -1.81
C GLU A 182 42.07 -29.75 -1.88
N LEU A 183 41.06 -30.18 -2.65
CA LEU A 183 39.78 -29.50 -2.75
C LEU A 183 39.01 -29.51 -1.41
N ARG A 184 38.96 -30.66 -0.74
CA ARG A 184 38.38 -30.79 0.62
C ARG A 184 39.07 -29.84 1.60
N ARG A 185 40.41 -29.79 1.58
CA ARG A 185 41.20 -28.91 2.45
C ARG A 185 40.90 -27.44 2.17
N ALA A 186 40.81 -27.04 0.90
CA ALA A 186 40.47 -25.66 0.52
C ALA A 186 39.07 -25.26 1.03
N ALA A 187 38.08 -26.13 0.87
CA ALA A 187 36.70 -25.86 1.32
C ALA A 187 36.61 -25.69 2.86
N LEU A 188 37.26 -26.58 3.62
CA LEU A 188 37.31 -26.50 5.08
C LEU A 188 38.04 -25.23 5.56
N LEU A 189 39.12 -24.83 4.89
CA LEU A 189 39.87 -23.61 5.20
C LEU A 189 38.99 -22.36 5.04
N VAL A 190 38.25 -22.27 3.93
CA VAL A 190 37.33 -21.14 3.67
C VAL A 190 36.24 -21.09 4.74
N GLY A 191 35.64 -22.23 5.07
CA GLY A 191 34.64 -22.34 6.13
C GLY A 191 35.16 -21.90 7.51
N TRP A 192 36.34 -22.36 7.88
CA TRP A 192 37.02 -21.98 9.11
C TRP A 192 37.29 -20.46 9.18
N ALA A 193 37.83 -19.88 8.10
CA ALA A 193 38.13 -18.46 8.04
C ALA A 193 36.87 -17.60 8.23
N LEU A 194 35.77 -17.95 7.55
CA LEU A 194 34.50 -17.24 7.64
C LEU A 194 33.87 -17.35 9.04
N ARG A 195 33.90 -18.54 9.65
CA ARG A 195 33.39 -18.75 11.01
C ARG A 195 34.21 -17.98 12.04
N ARG A 196 35.54 -18.03 11.92
CA ARG A 196 36.46 -17.32 12.83
C ARG A 196 36.22 -15.82 12.82
N ASP A 197 36.15 -15.21 11.64
CA ASP A 197 35.92 -13.76 11.47
C ASP A 197 34.55 -13.34 12.06
N THR A 198 33.54 -14.18 11.88
CA THR A 198 32.19 -13.98 12.46
C THR A 198 32.21 -14.09 13.98
N ALA A 199 32.92 -15.07 14.53
CA ALA A 199 33.08 -15.25 15.97
C ALA A 199 33.87 -14.11 16.63
N GLU A 200 34.98 -13.67 16.03
CA GLU A 200 35.81 -12.57 16.54
C GLU A 200 35.07 -11.22 16.51
N SER A 201 34.14 -11.05 15.58
CA SER A 201 33.27 -9.87 15.53
C SER A 201 32.06 -9.92 16.50
N GLY A 202 31.86 -11.04 17.22
CA GLY A 202 30.73 -11.21 18.15
C GLY A 202 29.37 -11.34 17.45
N ARG A 203 29.34 -11.78 16.19
CA ARG A 203 28.15 -11.77 15.31
C ARG A 203 27.66 -13.17 14.92
N LEU A 204 27.94 -14.19 15.72
CA LEU A 204 27.39 -15.54 15.45
C LEU A 204 25.87 -15.53 15.60
N ASP A 205 25.15 -16.01 14.60
CA ASP A 205 23.69 -16.12 14.64
C ASP A 205 23.29 -17.15 15.72
N PRO A 206 22.42 -16.79 16.69
CA PRO A 206 21.87 -17.74 17.65
C PRO A 206 21.25 -18.99 17.02
N ARG A 207 20.71 -18.87 15.79
CA ARG A 207 20.19 -20.02 15.03
C ARG A 207 21.30 -20.97 14.62
N ASP A 208 22.44 -20.47 14.15
CA ASP A 208 23.57 -21.31 13.74
C ASP A 208 24.16 -22.06 14.94
N LEU A 209 24.25 -21.41 16.11
CA LEU A 209 24.67 -22.09 17.36
C LEU A 209 23.72 -23.24 17.73
N ARG A 210 22.40 -23.04 17.59
CA ARG A 210 21.40 -24.10 17.81
C ARG A 210 21.54 -25.25 16.81
N ARG A 211 21.83 -24.94 15.52
CA ARG A 211 22.07 -25.95 14.48
C ARG A 211 23.31 -26.77 14.81
N GLU A 212 24.42 -26.12 15.14
CA GLU A 212 25.67 -26.77 15.53
C GLU A 212 25.50 -27.67 16.77
N ALA A 213 24.76 -27.22 17.78
CA ALA A 213 24.46 -28.02 18.98
C ALA A 213 23.59 -29.25 18.64
N HIS A 214 22.61 -29.10 17.75
CA HIS A 214 21.78 -30.21 17.27
C HIS A 214 22.62 -31.23 16.47
N MET A 215 23.46 -30.77 15.54
CA MET A 215 24.36 -31.63 14.75
C MET A 215 25.29 -32.46 15.64
N ARG A 216 25.93 -31.84 16.65
CA ARG A 216 26.79 -32.56 17.62
C ARG A 216 26.02 -33.65 18.36
N ARG A 217 24.78 -33.39 18.77
CA ARG A 217 23.94 -34.38 19.46
C ARG A 217 23.66 -35.59 18.57
N ARG A 218 23.27 -35.36 17.32
CA ARG A 218 22.97 -36.42 16.35
C ARG A 218 24.18 -37.28 16.01
N LEU A 219 25.37 -36.68 15.95
CA LEU A 219 26.64 -37.40 15.81
C LEU A 219 26.90 -38.31 17.03
N ALA A 220 26.63 -37.82 18.24
CA ALA A 220 26.84 -38.58 19.49
C ALA A 220 25.92 -39.81 19.64
N GLU A 221 24.81 -39.87 18.90
CA GLU A 221 23.90 -41.04 18.88
C GLU A 221 24.49 -42.27 18.17
N HIS A 222 25.65 -42.13 17.50
CA HIS A 222 26.30 -43.20 16.73
C HIS A 222 27.73 -43.48 17.22
N PRO A 223 27.93 -43.84 18.51
CA PRO A 223 29.26 -44.03 19.07
C PRO A 223 29.98 -45.22 18.44
N GLY A 224 31.29 -45.08 18.22
CA GLY A 224 32.16 -46.17 17.75
C GLY A 224 32.03 -46.55 16.27
N LYS A 225 31.19 -45.84 15.49
CA LYS A 225 31.10 -46.01 14.04
C LYS A 225 32.04 -45.07 13.30
N ARG A 226 32.56 -45.49 12.15
CA ARG A 226 33.22 -44.57 11.20
C ARG A 226 32.15 -43.68 10.58
N THR A 227 32.23 -42.38 10.82
CA THR A 227 31.21 -41.41 10.38
C THR A 227 31.83 -40.40 9.43
N ALA A 228 31.12 -40.03 8.37
CA ALA A 228 31.45 -38.86 7.56
C ALA A 228 30.35 -37.80 7.76
N ALA A 229 30.74 -36.53 7.87
CA ALA A 229 29.81 -35.42 8.05
C ALA A 229 29.97 -34.43 6.91
N LEU A 230 28.92 -34.32 6.10
CA LEU A 230 28.78 -33.36 5.02
C LEU A 230 27.98 -32.16 5.54
N VAL A 231 28.67 -31.03 5.69
CA VAL A 231 28.11 -29.80 6.26
C VAL A 231 28.54 -28.58 5.48
N GLY A 232 27.71 -27.55 5.50
CA GLY A 232 28.10 -26.20 5.12
C GLY A 232 29.45 -25.89 5.74
N ALA A 233 30.44 -25.51 4.93
CA ALA A 233 31.83 -25.43 5.37
C ALA A 233 32.01 -24.53 6.61
N PHE A 234 31.14 -23.52 6.76
CA PHE A 234 31.05 -22.67 7.94
C PHE A 234 30.85 -23.45 9.25
N HIS A 235 30.06 -24.52 9.27
CA HIS A 235 29.75 -25.31 10.47
C HIS A 235 30.81 -26.37 10.80
N GLY A 236 31.68 -26.73 9.86
CA GLY A 236 32.72 -27.77 10.04
C GLY A 236 33.53 -27.64 11.33
N PRO A 237 34.09 -26.45 11.67
CA PRO A 237 34.86 -26.25 12.91
C PRO A 237 34.06 -26.50 14.20
N ALA A 238 32.73 -26.37 14.16
CA ALA A 238 31.89 -26.58 15.33
C ALA A 238 31.66 -28.07 15.66
N LEU A 239 32.08 -28.96 14.77
CA LEU A 239 31.94 -30.42 14.92
C LEU A 239 33.24 -31.10 15.37
N LEU A 240 34.30 -30.33 15.64
CA LEU A 240 35.53 -30.85 16.23
C LEU A 240 35.34 -31.29 17.69
N PRO A 241 36.09 -32.30 18.17
CA PRO A 241 36.07 -32.73 19.56
C PRO A 241 36.39 -31.58 20.53
N GLY A 242 35.65 -31.45 21.63
CA GLY A 242 35.89 -30.42 22.66
C GLY A 242 35.23 -29.06 22.44
N ALA A 243 34.44 -28.89 21.37
CA ALA A 243 33.54 -27.74 21.21
C ALA A 243 32.50 -27.70 22.37
N ALA A 244 32.26 -26.52 22.93
CA ALA A 244 31.38 -26.35 24.10
C ALA A 244 29.96 -26.92 23.86
N SER A 245 29.47 -27.71 24.81
CA SER A 245 28.07 -28.18 24.82
C SER A 245 27.19 -27.14 25.51
N GLU A 246 26.32 -26.47 24.76
CA GLU A 246 25.22 -25.71 25.34
C GLU A 246 24.03 -26.61 25.66
N GLU A 247 23.16 -26.15 26.57
CA GLU A 247 22.01 -26.89 27.08
C GLU A 247 21.03 -27.32 25.97
N PRO A 248 20.32 -28.45 26.17
CA PRO A 248 19.44 -28.98 25.15
C PRO A 248 18.23 -28.10 24.89
N VAL A 249 18.10 -27.58 23.66
CA VAL A 249 16.86 -26.97 23.18
C VAL A 249 15.84 -28.07 22.88
N GLU A 250 14.75 -28.11 23.64
CA GLU A 250 13.55 -28.87 23.28
C GLU A 250 12.89 -28.21 22.06
N THR A 251 12.82 -28.91 20.94
CA THR A 251 12.01 -28.50 19.80
C THR A 251 10.66 -29.19 19.93
N GLU A 252 9.60 -28.44 20.26
CA GLU A 252 8.24 -28.97 20.16
C GLU A 252 7.97 -29.40 18.71
N PRO A 253 7.39 -30.59 18.47
CA PRO A 253 7.09 -31.05 17.13
C PRO A 253 5.98 -30.19 16.52
N VAL A 254 6.34 -29.35 15.57
CA VAL A 254 5.41 -28.59 14.73
C VAL A 254 5.10 -29.42 13.49
N ALA A 255 3.82 -29.56 13.13
CA ALA A 255 3.43 -30.24 11.91
C ALA A 255 3.95 -29.47 10.67
N VAL A 256 4.84 -30.10 9.91
CA VAL A 256 5.37 -29.60 8.64
C VAL A 256 4.88 -30.52 7.53
N THR A 257 4.34 -29.94 6.46
CA THR A 257 4.04 -30.69 5.23
C THR A 257 5.24 -30.63 4.32
N THR A 258 5.78 -31.78 3.92
CA THR A 258 6.95 -31.85 3.02
C THR A 258 6.59 -32.52 1.70
N SER A 259 7.26 -32.11 0.63
CA SER A 259 7.13 -32.70 -0.71
C SER A 259 8.49 -32.65 -1.44
N LEU A 260 8.66 -33.51 -2.44
CA LEU A 260 9.73 -33.44 -3.42
C LEU A 260 9.12 -32.99 -4.75
N VAL A 261 9.58 -31.86 -5.30
CA VAL A 261 8.99 -31.24 -6.50
C VAL A 261 10.03 -31.07 -7.61
N PRO A 262 9.63 -31.11 -8.90
CA PRO A 262 10.49 -30.71 -10.00
C PRO A 262 10.90 -29.23 -9.88
N TYR A 263 12.09 -28.90 -10.35
CA TYR A 263 12.62 -27.54 -10.36
C TYR A 263 13.20 -27.18 -11.72
N ALA A 264 13.76 -25.98 -11.89
CA ALA A 264 14.32 -25.53 -13.17
C ALA A 264 15.53 -24.61 -12.96
N TYR A 265 16.44 -24.58 -13.95
CA TYR A 265 17.64 -23.73 -13.88
C TYR A 265 17.33 -22.23 -13.74
N PRO A 266 16.35 -21.64 -14.44
CA PRO A 266 15.99 -20.23 -14.22
C PRO A 266 15.57 -19.89 -12.78
N LEU A 267 15.14 -20.88 -11.99
CA LEU A 267 14.76 -20.70 -10.60
C LEU A 267 15.91 -20.98 -9.63
N LEU A 268 16.89 -21.78 -10.04
CA LEU A 268 18.15 -21.95 -9.31
C LEU A 268 19.03 -20.71 -9.40
N ASP A 269 18.91 -19.95 -10.47
CA ASP A 269 19.73 -18.77 -10.69
C ASP A 269 19.48 -17.72 -9.60
N GLU A 270 20.55 -17.20 -9.01
CA GLU A 270 20.50 -16.17 -7.95
C GLU A 270 19.66 -14.95 -8.38
N ARG A 271 19.64 -14.60 -9.67
CA ARG A 271 18.88 -13.45 -10.20
C ARG A 271 17.36 -13.65 -10.11
N SER A 272 16.88 -14.87 -9.91
CA SER A 272 15.46 -15.17 -9.63
C SER A 272 15.00 -14.68 -8.25
N GLY A 273 15.95 -14.32 -7.37
CA GLY A 273 15.68 -13.92 -6.00
C GLY A 273 15.71 -15.08 -4.99
N TYR A 274 16.19 -16.27 -5.38
CA TYR A 274 16.53 -17.34 -4.45
C TYR A 274 17.82 -16.98 -3.68
N PRO A 275 17.77 -16.74 -2.35
CA PRO A 275 18.92 -16.20 -1.61
C PRO A 275 20.15 -17.10 -1.54
N ALA A 276 19.94 -18.43 -1.63
CA ALA A 276 21.01 -19.42 -1.70
C ALA A 276 21.24 -19.90 -3.15
N GLY A 277 20.76 -19.15 -4.15
CA GLY A 277 20.91 -19.48 -5.55
C GLY A 277 22.36 -19.47 -6.01
N ILE A 278 22.60 -20.20 -7.10
CA ILE A 278 23.90 -20.22 -7.77
C ILE A 278 23.82 -19.36 -9.01
N ARG A 279 24.92 -18.70 -9.40
CA ARG A 279 24.96 -18.00 -10.68
C ARG A 279 25.25 -18.98 -11.81
N ASP A 280 24.55 -18.76 -12.92
CA ASP A 280 24.89 -19.35 -14.20
C ASP A 280 24.89 -20.91 -14.17
N PRO A 281 23.77 -21.56 -13.77
CA PRO A 281 23.70 -23.00 -13.52
C PRO A 281 24.07 -23.91 -14.72
N GLU A 282 23.86 -23.49 -15.96
CA GLU A 282 24.30 -24.26 -17.13
C GLU A 282 25.84 -24.30 -17.24
N TRP A 283 26.53 -23.22 -16.85
CA TRP A 283 27.99 -23.22 -16.74
C TRP A 283 28.45 -24.19 -15.65
N GLN A 284 27.82 -24.16 -14.48
CA GLN A 284 28.16 -25.03 -13.34
C GLN A 284 27.99 -26.51 -13.70
N GLN A 285 26.94 -26.85 -14.45
CA GLN A 285 26.75 -28.18 -14.98
C GLN A 285 27.89 -28.60 -15.93
N GLY A 286 28.39 -27.67 -16.75
CA GLY A 286 29.57 -27.92 -17.59
C GLY A 286 30.83 -28.18 -16.76
N VAL A 287 31.06 -27.42 -15.69
CA VAL A 287 32.19 -27.59 -14.77
C VAL A 287 32.13 -28.97 -14.09
N LEU A 288 30.95 -29.40 -13.65
CA LEU A 288 30.74 -30.74 -13.10
C LEU A 288 31.14 -31.84 -14.10
N LEU A 289 30.74 -31.71 -15.37
CA LEU A 289 31.05 -32.67 -16.42
C LEU A 289 32.54 -32.66 -16.82
N ALA A 290 33.23 -31.53 -16.64
CA ALA A 290 34.67 -31.46 -16.77
C ALA A 290 35.40 -32.23 -15.66
N ALA A 291 34.76 -32.42 -14.50
CA ALA A 291 35.23 -33.26 -13.39
C ALA A 291 36.68 -32.97 -12.97
N GLY A 292 37.05 -31.68 -12.90
CA GLY A 292 38.39 -31.24 -12.51
C GLY A 292 39.47 -31.37 -13.61
N ASP A 293 39.14 -31.82 -14.81
CA ASP A 293 40.07 -31.88 -15.95
C ASP A 293 40.24 -30.49 -16.61
N PRO A 294 41.44 -29.88 -16.57
CA PRO A 294 41.69 -28.57 -17.18
C PRO A 294 41.42 -28.52 -18.68
N ALA A 295 41.65 -29.62 -19.42
CA ALA A 295 41.44 -29.65 -20.87
C ALA A 295 39.94 -29.62 -21.21
N ARG A 296 39.11 -30.37 -20.48
CA ARG A 296 37.65 -30.36 -20.65
C ARG A 296 37.04 -29.02 -20.24
N LEU A 297 37.62 -28.34 -19.25
CA LEU A 297 37.18 -27.00 -18.87
C LEU A 297 37.50 -25.96 -19.96
N ASP A 298 38.64 -26.10 -20.63
CA ASP A 298 38.98 -25.27 -21.80
C ASP A 298 38.03 -25.54 -22.98
N ASP A 299 37.65 -26.79 -23.24
CA ASP A 299 36.62 -27.13 -24.23
C ASP A 299 35.26 -26.50 -23.89
N LEU A 300 34.87 -26.51 -22.60
CA LEU A 300 33.65 -25.84 -22.13
C LEU A 300 33.72 -24.33 -22.37
N LEU A 301 34.86 -23.69 -22.08
CA LEU A 301 35.09 -22.27 -22.32
C LEU A 301 34.89 -21.93 -23.81
N VAL A 302 35.52 -22.71 -24.70
CA VAL A 302 35.40 -22.53 -26.16
C VAL A 302 33.94 -22.67 -26.60
N THR A 303 33.27 -23.75 -26.18
CA THR A 303 31.89 -24.03 -26.58
C THR A 303 30.92 -22.96 -26.09
N THR A 304 31.13 -22.47 -24.87
CA THR A 304 30.31 -21.42 -24.25
C THR A 304 30.50 -20.07 -24.96
N ALA A 305 31.75 -19.67 -25.26
CA ALA A 305 32.02 -18.45 -26.02
C ALA A 305 31.35 -18.46 -27.40
N VAL A 306 31.38 -19.60 -28.10
CA VAL A 306 30.70 -19.79 -29.39
C VAL A 306 29.18 -19.64 -29.24
N ARG A 307 28.57 -20.24 -28.22
CA ARG A 307 27.12 -20.13 -27.94
C ARG A 307 26.71 -18.69 -27.61
N ILE A 308 27.51 -17.96 -26.83
CA ILE A 308 27.26 -16.54 -26.52
C ILE A 308 27.30 -15.72 -27.81
N CYS A 309 28.32 -15.90 -28.65
CA CYS A 309 28.41 -15.19 -29.93
C CYS A 309 27.23 -15.51 -30.86
N ALA A 310 26.77 -16.77 -30.88
CA ALA A 310 25.58 -17.17 -31.63
C ALA A 310 24.30 -16.50 -31.11
N ALA A 311 24.11 -16.40 -29.79
CA ALA A 311 22.97 -15.74 -29.18
C ALA A 311 22.95 -14.22 -29.45
N VAL A 312 24.10 -13.55 -29.37
CA VAL A 312 24.23 -12.13 -29.75
C VAL A 312 23.88 -11.92 -31.22
N ARG A 313 24.31 -12.83 -32.10
CA ARG A 313 23.97 -12.82 -33.52
C ARG A 313 22.48 -13.02 -33.78
N ALA A 314 21.84 -13.95 -33.06
CA ALA A 314 20.39 -14.18 -33.16
C ALA A 314 19.57 -12.95 -32.74
N ALA A 315 20.09 -12.12 -31.82
CA ALA A 315 19.48 -10.86 -31.42
C ALA A 315 19.70 -9.70 -32.41
N GLY A 316 20.28 -9.96 -33.59
CA GLY A 316 20.49 -8.97 -34.65
C GLY A 316 21.79 -8.17 -34.57
N HIS A 317 22.75 -8.57 -33.72
CA HIS A 317 24.03 -7.88 -33.56
C HIS A 317 25.20 -8.66 -34.19
N PRO A 318 26.10 -8.02 -34.96
CA PRO A 318 27.24 -8.71 -35.56
C PRO A 318 28.17 -9.33 -34.51
N CYS A 319 28.30 -10.66 -34.56
CA CYS A 319 29.18 -11.44 -33.70
C CYS A 319 29.53 -12.79 -34.38
N GLY A 320 30.82 -13.11 -34.46
CA GLY A 320 31.34 -14.23 -35.26
C GLY A 320 32.48 -15.01 -34.60
N PRO A 321 33.05 -16.01 -35.33
CA PRO A 321 34.16 -16.81 -34.85
C PRO A 321 35.42 -16.01 -34.41
N PRO A 322 35.79 -14.88 -35.05
CA PRO A 322 36.90 -14.06 -34.57
C PRO A 322 36.66 -13.51 -33.15
N ASP A 323 35.44 -13.05 -32.86
CA ASP A 323 35.08 -12.55 -31.54
C ASP A 323 35.14 -13.66 -30.49
N ALA A 324 34.60 -14.85 -30.81
CA ALA A 324 34.68 -16.02 -29.93
C ALA A 324 36.14 -16.42 -29.64
N ARG A 325 37.01 -16.39 -30.66
CA ARG A 325 38.45 -16.68 -30.50
C ARG A 325 39.12 -15.66 -29.58
N GLU A 326 38.80 -14.38 -29.73
CA GLU A 326 39.35 -13.31 -28.87
C GLU A 326 38.83 -13.42 -27.43
N VAL A 327 37.56 -13.77 -27.21
CA VAL A 327 37.02 -14.06 -25.86
C VAL A 327 37.81 -15.20 -25.21
N VAL A 328 37.99 -16.32 -25.92
CA VAL A 328 38.73 -17.47 -25.39
C VAL A 328 40.19 -17.11 -25.10
N ARG A 329 40.86 -16.41 -26.01
CA ARG A 329 42.24 -15.95 -25.81
C ARG A 329 42.34 -15.06 -24.56
N HIS A 330 41.47 -14.06 -24.44
CA HIS A 330 41.46 -13.16 -23.28
C HIS A 330 41.20 -13.89 -21.97
N ALA A 331 40.26 -14.83 -21.94
CA ALA A 331 39.99 -15.62 -20.74
C ALA A 331 41.23 -16.46 -20.32
N ARG A 332 41.93 -17.08 -21.28
CA ARG A 332 43.18 -17.83 -21.01
C ARG A 332 44.29 -16.94 -20.50
N ASP A 333 44.45 -15.76 -21.09
CA ASP A 333 45.46 -14.79 -20.66
C ASP A 333 45.16 -14.30 -19.23
N LEU A 334 43.89 -14.02 -18.91
CA LEU A 334 43.46 -13.67 -17.54
C LEU A 334 43.73 -14.80 -16.55
N ALA A 335 43.42 -16.05 -16.91
CA ALA A 335 43.72 -17.22 -16.06
C ALA A 335 45.21 -17.33 -15.77
N THR A 336 46.05 -17.14 -16.79
CA THR A 336 47.52 -17.17 -16.67
C THR A 336 48.03 -16.05 -15.76
N LEU A 337 47.58 -14.82 -15.97
CA LEU A 337 47.95 -13.66 -15.14
C LEU A 337 47.56 -13.84 -13.67
N ARG A 338 46.49 -14.59 -13.44
CA ARG A 338 45.94 -14.88 -12.13
C ARG A 338 46.49 -16.16 -11.48
N GLY A 339 47.37 -16.88 -12.16
CA GLY A 339 47.95 -18.13 -11.67
C GLY A 339 46.93 -19.26 -11.51
N LEU A 340 45.86 -19.27 -12.31
CA LEU A 340 44.87 -20.34 -12.30
C LEU A 340 45.25 -21.49 -13.24
N PRO A 341 44.87 -22.74 -12.91
CA PRO A 341 45.14 -23.91 -13.75
C PRO A 341 44.36 -23.89 -15.08
N ALA A 342 43.19 -23.26 -15.11
CA ALA A 342 42.35 -23.08 -16.29
C ALA A 342 41.44 -21.85 -16.12
N ALA A 343 40.88 -21.36 -17.22
CA ALA A 343 39.95 -20.22 -17.19
C ALA A 343 38.59 -20.63 -16.62
N GLY A 344 38.17 -19.92 -15.57
CA GLY A 344 36.89 -20.14 -14.91
C GLY A 344 35.79 -19.20 -15.40
N ARG A 345 34.70 -19.17 -14.62
CA ARG A 345 33.53 -18.30 -14.87
C ARG A 345 33.91 -16.82 -14.90
N GLY A 346 34.74 -16.38 -13.95
CA GLY A 346 35.17 -15.00 -13.82
C GLY A 346 35.94 -14.51 -15.06
N GLU A 347 36.93 -15.31 -15.49
CA GLU A 347 37.72 -15.02 -16.68
C GLU A 347 36.87 -14.98 -17.95
N LEU A 348 35.88 -15.87 -18.09
CA LEU A 348 34.94 -15.84 -19.22
C LEU A 348 34.10 -14.54 -19.24
N LEU A 349 33.53 -14.14 -18.10
CA LEU A 349 32.65 -12.98 -18.03
C LEU A 349 33.41 -11.69 -18.35
N GLU A 350 34.61 -11.52 -17.79
CA GLU A 350 35.46 -10.36 -18.05
C GLU A 350 35.94 -10.33 -19.51
N ALA A 351 36.29 -11.49 -20.08
CA ALA A 351 36.65 -11.57 -21.50
C ALA A 351 35.46 -11.23 -22.40
N VAL A 352 34.24 -11.69 -22.09
CA VAL A 352 33.03 -11.35 -22.84
C VAL A 352 32.71 -9.86 -22.72
N GLU A 353 32.83 -9.28 -21.52
CA GLU A 353 32.64 -7.85 -21.32
C GLU A 353 33.66 -7.05 -22.16
N THR A 354 34.94 -7.36 -22.02
CA THR A 354 36.02 -6.69 -22.73
C THR A 354 35.86 -6.77 -24.25
N VAL A 355 35.60 -7.97 -24.79
CA VAL A 355 35.59 -8.22 -26.24
C VAL A 355 34.24 -7.86 -26.88
N LEU A 356 33.12 -8.23 -26.25
CA LEU A 356 31.79 -8.12 -26.87
C LEU A 356 31.02 -6.86 -26.47
N THR A 357 31.24 -6.28 -25.28
CA THR A 357 30.57 -5.05 -24.86
C THR A 357 31.41 -3.80 -25.12
N GLN A 358 32.73 -3.92 -25.09
CA GLN A 358 33.68 -2.82 -25.39
C GLN A 358 33.41 -1.56 -24.54
N GLY A 359 32.94 -1.73 -23.30
CA GLY A 359 32.61 -0.62 -22.39
C GLY A 359 31.24 0.05 -22.65
N GLN A 360 30.44 -0.44 -23.60
CA GLN A 360 29.09 0.07 -23.87
C GLN A 360 28.04 -0.63 -23.01
N LEU A 361 27.78 -0.08 -21.81
CA LEU A 361 26.79 -0.62 -20.87
C LEU A 361 25.33 -0.52 -21.37
N LEU A 362 25.03 0.47 -22.23
CA LEU A 362 23.73 0.67 -22.84
C LEU A 362 23.75 0.22 -24.32
N GLY A 363 22.62 -0.31 -24.82
CA GLY A 363 22.54 -0.85 -26.17
C GLY A 363 23.15 -2.26 -26.26
N ARG A 364 24.33 -2.40 -26.88
CA ARG A 364 24.99 -3.71 -27.13
C ARG A 364 25.25 -4.47 -25.82
N GLY A 365 25.63 -3.78 -24.74
CA GLY A 365 25.77 -4.38 -23.41
C GLY A 365 24.51 -5.11 -22.93
N ARG A 366 23.30 -4.56 -23.18
CA ARG A 366 22.03 -5.23 -22.81
C ARG A 366 21.78 -6.51 -23.61
N VAL A 367 22.19 -6.53 -24.87
CA VAL A 367 22.06 -7.69 -25.75
C VAL A 367 23.02 -8.79 -25.30
N VAL A 368 24.28 -8.44 -25.02
CA VAL A 368 25.26 -9.37 -24.46
C VAL A 368 24.81 -9.90 -23.11
N ALA A 369 24.25 -9.06 -22.23
CA ALA A 369 23.69 -9.49 -20.95
C ALA A 369 22.54 -10.51 -21.12
N ARG A 370 21.60 -10.28 -22.05
CA ARG A 370 20.53 -11.25 -22.37
C ARG A 370 21.07 -12.55 -22.98
N ALA A 371 22.10 -12.47 -23.81
CA ALA A 371 22.76 -13.64 -24.38
C ALA A 371 23.47 -14.45 -23.29
N LEU A 372 24.16 -13.79 -22.36
CA LEU A 372 24.77 -14.41 -21.18
C LEU A 372 23.70 -15.09 -20.32
N GLU A 373 22.60 -14.41 -20.01
CA GLU A 373 21.47 -14.99 -19.26
C GLU A 373 20.95 -16.26 -19.96
N THR A 374 20.68 -16.20 -21.25
CA THR A 374 20.15 -17.36 -22.01
C THR A 374 21.12 -18.54 -22.03
N VAL A 375 22.41 -18.28 -22.27
CA VAL A 375 23.41 -19.33 -22.47
C VAL A 375 23.92 -19.91 -21.16
N LEU A 376 24.16 -19.05 -20.16
CA LEU A 376 24.76 -19.43 -18.88
C LEU A 376 23.74 -19.91 -17.85
N VAL A 377 22.48 -19.46 -17.91
CA VAL A 377 21.42 -20.00 -17.04
C VAL A 377 20.82 -21.26 -17.64
N GLY A 378 20.53 -21.27 -18.95
CA GLY A 378 19.91 -22.41 -19.63
C GLY A 378 18.45 -22.66 -19.22
N THR A 379 17.85 -23.69 -19.81
CA THR A 379 16.40 -23.98 -19.70
C THR A 379 16.13 -25.42 -19.23
N ARG A 380 17.06 -26.04 -18.49
CA ARG A 380 16.88 -27.41 -18.02
C ARG A 380 15.81 -27.48 -16.93
N HIS A 381 15.00 -28.53 -16.99
CA HIS A 381 13.93 -28.83 -16.05
C HIS A 381 14.15 -30.22 -15.47
N GLY A 382 13.97 -30.36 -14.16
CA GLY A 382 14.11 -31.65 -13.52
C GLY A 382 12.85 -32.51 -13.64
N ARG A 383 13.02 -33.78 -13.26
CA ARG A 383 11.99 -34.81 -13.30
C ARG A 383 12.16 -35.73 -12.09
N LEU A 384 11.06 -36.11 -11.46
CA LEU A 384 11.05 -37.05 -10.36
C LEU A 384 11.00 -38.50 -10.85
N ALA A 385 11.59 -39.42 -10.08
CA ALA A 385 11.52 -40.85 -10.34
C ALA A 385 10.07 -41.36 -10.34
N PRO A 386 9.72 -42.36 -11.19
CA PRO A 386 8.45 -43.05 -11.11
C PRO A 386 8.18 -43.60 -9.70
N GLY A 387 6.95 -43.44 -9.19
CA GLY A 387 6.58 -43.91 -7.85
C GLY A 387 6.94 -42.96 -6.70
N THR A 388 7.54 -41.79 -6.98
CA THR A 388 7.69 -40.73 -5.98
C THR A 388 6.30 -40.35 -5.40
N PRO A 389 6.11 -40.34 -4.07
CA PRO A 389 4.83 -40.01 -3.45
C PRO A 389 4.33 -38.64 -3.90
N ARG A 390 3.05 -38.56 -4.28
CA ARG A 390 2.37 -37.33 -4.66
C ARG A 390 1.12 -37.18 -3.82
N SER A 391 0.73 -35.96 -3.47
CA SER A 391 -0.58 -35.72 -2.87
C SER A 391 -1.68 -36.16 -3.85
N GLY A 392 -2.85 -36.58 -3.36
CA GLY A 392 -4.00 -36.87 -4.24
C GLY A 392 -4.47 -35.64 -5.02
N LEU A 393 -4.26 -34.44 -4.45
CA LEU A 393 -4.63 -33.17 -5.05
C LEU A 393 -3.75 -32.80 -6.26
N GLY A 394 -2.45 -33.11 -6.23
CA GLY A 394 -1.52 -32.81 -7.34
C GLY A 394 -2.00 -33.36 -8.70
N PRO A 395 -2.17 -34.69 -8.84
CA PRO A 395 -2.72 -35.30 -10.05
C PRO A 395 -4.13 -34.81 -10.39
N ALA A 396 -4.99 -34.55 -9.40
CA ALA A 396 -6.34 -34.04 -9.64
C ALA A 396 -6.32 -32.64 -10.27
N VAL A 397 -5.46 -31.74 -9.78
CA VAL A 397 -5.29 -30.39 -10.36
C VAL A 397 -4.64 -30.47 -11.74
N GLU A 398 -3.63 -31.31 -11.93
CA GLU A 398 -3.01 -31.50 -13.25
C GLU A 398 -4.01 -32.01 -14.30
N GLY A 399 -4.84 -33.00 -13.93
CA GLY A 399 -5.93 -33.49 -14.78
C GLY A 399 -6.95 -32.39 -15.09
N LEU A 400 -7.36 -31.63 -14.08
CA LEU A 400 -8.27 -30.50 -14.26
C LEU A 400 -7.70 -29.43 -15.20
N LEU A 401 -6.43 -29.05 -15.05
CA LEU A 401 -5.79 -28.05 -15.92
C LEU A 401 -5.66 -28.57 -17.36
N ALA A 402 -5.33 -29.85 -17.54
CA ALA A 402 -5.28 -30.49 -18.85
C ALA A 402 -6.66 -30.49 -19.53
N ASP A 403 -7.72 -30.88 -18.81
CA ASP A 403 -9.11 -30.85 -19.28
C ASP A 403 -9.57 -29.44 -19.68
N LEU A 404 -9.05 -28.41 -19.00
CA LEU A 404 -9.34 -27.01 -19.29
C LEU A 404 -8.41 -26.41 -20.35
N GLY A 405 -7.43 -27.16 -20.84
CA GLY A 405 -6.42 -26.69 -21.82
C GLY A 405 -5.53 -25.56 -21.28
N LEU A 406 -5.26 -25.55 -19.98
CA LEU A 406 -4.41 -24.57 -19.28
C LEU A 406 -2.97 -25.11 -19.12
N PRO A 407 -1.95 -24.24 -18.95
CA PRO A 407 -0.56 -24.67 -18.76
C PRO A 407 -0.39 -25.66 -17.59
N GLY A 408 0.30 -26.76 -17.83
CA GLY A 408 0.61 -27.79 -16.84
C GLY A 408 2.11 -28.09 -16.78
N PRO A 409 2.54 -29.09 -16.00
CA PRO A 409 3.96 -29.41 -15.82
C PRO A 409 4.68 -29.77 -17.12
N ALA A 410 3.98 -30.35 -18.11
CA ALA A 410 4.55 -30.70 -19.41
C ALA A 410 4.68 -29.51 -20.38
N ALA A 411 3.96 -28.41 -20.14
CA ALA A 411 3.95 -27.22 -20.97
C ALA A 411 3.80 -25.98 -20.08
N PRO A 412 4.88 -25.58 -19.37
CA PRO A 412 4.80 -24.58 -18.29
C PRO A 412 4.76 -23.12 -18.77
N GLU A 413 4.83 -22.88 -20.08
CA GLU A 413 4.94 -21.54 -20.66
C GLU A 413 3.80 -20.61 -20.21
N ARG A 414 4.19 -19.38 -19.87
CA ARG A 414 3.25 -18.35 -19.44
C ARG A 414 2.34 -17.95 -20.60
N ARG A 415 1.03 -17.86 -20.34
CA ARG A 415 0.02 -17.52 -21.34
C ARG A 415 -0.95 -16.47 -20.81
N GLU A 416 -1.25 -15.48 -21.64
CA GLU A 416 -2.35 -14.55 -21.37
C GLU A 416 -3.67 -15.12 -21.89
N LEU A 417 -4.72 -15.00 -21.09
CA LEU A 417 -6.05 -15.51 -21.37
C LEU A 417 -7.06 -14.37 -21.23
N ARG A 418 -7.99 -14.30 -22.18
CA ARG A 418 -9.20 -13.49 -22.08
C ARG A 418 -10.39 -14.44 -22.05
N LEU A 419 -11.15 -14.39 -20.97
CA LEU A 419 -12.25 -15.30 -20.70
C LEU A 419 -13.59 -14.56 -20.80
N ASP A 420 -14.59 -15.21 -21.40
CA ASP A 420 -15.98 -14.76 -21.39
C ASP A 420 -16.86 -15.79 -20.64
N PRO A 421 -16.84 -15.76 -19.30
CA PRO A 421 -17.44 -16.82 -18.48
C PRO A 421 -18.97 -16.87 -18.56
N TYR A 422 -19.62 -15.83 -19.09
CA TYR A 422 -21.08 -15.80 -19.24
C TYR A 422 -21.56 -16.41 -20.56
N ARG A 423 -20.69 -16.46 -21.59
CA ARG A 423 -21.03 -17.01 -22.91
C ARG A 423 -20.47 -18.42 -23.13
N SER A 424 -19.36 -18.76 -22.49
CA SER A 424 -18.62 -20.00 -22.73
C SER A 424 -18.59 -20.88 -21.48
N PRO A 425 -19.23 -22.08 -21.50
CA PRO A 425 -19.16 -23.02 -20.37
C PRO A 425 -17.73 -23.45 -20.03
N LEU A 426 -16.84 -23.50 -21.02
CA LEU A 426 -15.42 -23.80 -20.81
C LEU A 426 -14.73 -22.65 -20.07
N ASP A 427 -14.96 -21.41 -20.48
CA ASP A 427 -14.35 -20.24 -19.84
C ASP A 427 -14.93 -19.99 -18.45
N ARG A 428 -16.20 -20.36 -18.21
CA ARG A 428 -16.79 -20.44 -16.87
C ARG A 428 -16.02 -21.40 -15.97
N ARG A 429 -15.74 -22.63 -16.45
CA ARG A 429 -14.96 -23.61 -15.68
C ARG A 429 -13.52 -23.15 -15.45
N ARG A 430 -12.90 -22.46 -16.42
CA ARG A 430 -11.57 -21.85 -16.27
C ARG A 430 -11.55 -20.76 -15.22
N GLU A 431 -12.49 -19.82 -15.26
CA GLU A 431 -12.61 -18.75 -14.27
C GLU A 431 -12.75 -19.34 -12.85
N ILE A 432 -13.64 -20.32 -12.65
CA ILE A 432 -13.84 -20.97 -11.35
C ILE A 432 -12.54 -21.65 -10.86
N ALA A 433 -11.87 -22.42 -11.71
CA ALA A 433 -10.62 -23.10 -11.32
C ALA A 433 -9.50 -22.09 -10.97
N LEU A 434 -9.38 -20.99 -11.72
CA LEU A 434 -8.40 -19.94 -11.44
C LEU A 434 -8.71 -19.22 -10.11
N ARG A 435 -9.98 -18.97 -9.81
CA ARG A 435 -10.42 -18.42 -8.51
C ARG A 435 -10.11 -19.36 -7.36
N GLN A 436 -10.37 -20.66 -7.52
CA GLN A 436 -10.05 -21.67 -6.50
C GLN A 436 -8.54 -21.76 -6.24
N LEU A 437 -7.71 -21.76 -7.29
CA LEU A 437 -6.25 -21.72 -7.14
C LEU A 437 -5.78 -20.44 -6.44
N ALA A 438 -6.38 -19.30 -6.76
CA ALA A 438 -6.07 -18.02 -6.11
C ALA A 438 -6.45 -18.01 -4.62
N VAL A 439 -7.63 -18.53 -4.25
CA VAL A 439 -8.05 -18.69 -2.84
C VAL A 439 -7.11 -19.64 -2.09
N CYS A 440 -6.68 -20.73 -2.74
CA CYS A 440 -5.66 -21.63 -2.21
C CYS A 440 -4.25 -21.01 -2.15
N ARG A 441 -4.08 -19.76 -2.60
CA ARG A 441 -2.79 -19.06 -2.69
C ARG A 441 -1.76 -19.82 -3.54
N VAL A 442 -2.22 -20.61 -4.50
CA VAL A 442 -1.37 -21.31 -5.46
C VAL A 442 -0.92 -20.28 -6.51
N PRO A 443 0.39 -20.01 -6.65
CA PRO A 443 0.90 -19.02 -7.59
C PRO A 443 0.86 -19.59 -9.01
N TYR A 444 -0.34 -19.55 -9.61
CA TYR A 444 -0.61 -20.09 -10.95
C TYR A 444 -1.11 -19.01 -11.92
N GLY A 445 -1.97 -18.11 -11.45
CA GLY A 445 -2.61 -17.11 -12.29
C GLY A 445 -2.79 -15.78 -11.58
N GLU A 446 -2.53 -14.70 -12.30
CA GLU A 446 -2.76 -13.32 -11.85
C GLU A 446 -3.89 -12.69 -12.68
N PRO A 447 -4.94 -12.13 -12.05
CA PRO A 447 -5.97 -11.40 -12.75
C PRO A 447 -5.43 -10.04 -13.23
N ALA A 448 -5.87 -9.60 -14.40
CA ALA A 448 -5.54 -8.30 -14.96
C ALA A 448 -6.83 -7.49 -15.21
N ASP A 449 -6.77 -6.18 -14.96
CA ASP A 449 -7.93 -5.31 -15.10
C ASP A 449 -8.34 -5.15 -16.58
N VAL A 450 -9.65 -5.20 -16.82
CA VAL A 450 -10.26 -4.98 -18.14
C VAL A 450 -11.03 -3.66 -18.09
N ALA A 451 -10.42 -2.59 -18.60
CA ALA A 451 -11.13 -1.33 -18.83
C ALA A 451 -12.13 -1.53 -19.98
N GLY A 452 -13.43 -1.39 -19.70
CA GLY A 452 -14.45 -1.32 -20.74
C GLY A 452 -14.48 0.05 -21.40
N THR A 453 -14.95 0.09 -22.64
CA THR A 453 -15.19 1.35 -23.37
C THR A 453 -16.29 2.16 -22.67
N GLY A 454 -16.00 3.41 -22.32
CA GLY A 454 -16.98 4.33 -21.73
C GLY A 454 -17.20 4.21 -20.22
N GLY A 455 -16.32 3.51 -19.48
CA GLY A 455 -16.41 3.40 -18.01
C GLY A 455 -17.33 2.28 -17.51
N ALA A 456 -17.93 1.49 -18.40
CA ALA A 456 -18.65 0.28 -18.03
C ALA A 456 -17.67 -0.87 -17.70
N ALA A 457 -17.99 -1.70 -16.70
CA ALA A 457 -17.22 -2.89 -16.36
C ALA A 457 -17.14 -3.84 -17.57
N GLY A 458 -15.94 -4.28 -17.93
CA GLY A 458 -15.74 -5.24 -19.01
C GLY A 458 -16.45 -6.56 -18.70
N VAL A 459 -17.23 -7.09 -19.65
CA VAL A 459 -18.02 -8.34 -19.47
C VAL A 459 -17.13 -9.59 -19.36
N GLY A 460 -15.85 -9.52 -19.75
CA GLY A 460 -14.89 -10.61 -19.68
C GLY A 460 -13.76 -10.36 -18.66
N THR A 461 -13.09 -11.43 -18.25
CA THR A 461 -11.91 -11.38 -17.36
C THR A 461 -10.62 -11.60 -18.15
N ARG A 462 -9.49 -11.04 -17.67
CA ARG A 462 -8.17 -11.30 -18.22
C ARG A 462 -7.29 -11.92 -17.14
N TRP A 463 -6.52 -12.93 -17.53
CA TRP A 463 -5.61 -13.65 -16.65
C TRP A 463 -4.27 -13.86 -17.31
N THR A 464 -3.20 -13.80 -16.53
CA THR A 464 -1.87 -14.28 -16.92
C THR A 464 -1.59 -15.54 -16.13
N VAL A 465 -1.48 -16.68 -16.79
CA VAL A 465 -1.33 -18.00 -16.14
C VAL A 465 -0.02 -18.67 -16.51
N GLY A 466 0.55 -19.47 -15.62
CA GLY A 466 1.75 -20.25 -15.88
C GLY A 466 2.03 -21.28 -14.79
N TRP A 467 2.66 -22.39 -15.17
CA TRP A 467 3.04 -23.43 -14.21
C TRP A 467 4.46 -23.21 -13.71
N THR A 468 4.64 -23.22 -12.38
CA THR A 468 5.95 -23.08 -11.75
C THR A 468 6.16 -24.17 -10.69
N PRO A 469 7.39 -24.42 -10.23
CA PRO A 469 7.63 -25.27 -9.07
C PRO A 469 6.93 -24.79 -7.79
N ALA A 470 6.75 -23.47 -7.64
CA ALA A 470 5.97 -22.92 -6.54
C ALA A 470 4.48 -23.31 -6.64
N THR A 471 3.94 -23.39 -7.86
CA THR A 471 2.61 -23.94 -8.12
C THR A 471 2.52 -25.39 -7.62
N ALA A 472 3.44 -26.27 -8.04
CA ALA A 472 3.44 -27.68 -7.67
C ALA A 472 3.54 -27.89 -6.16
N ALA A 473 4.47 -27.18 -5.49
CA ALA A 473 4.66 -27.29 -4.06
C ALA A 473 3.48 -26.75 -3.25
N MET A 474 2.87 -25.63 -3.67
CA MET A 474 1.71 -25.09 -2.97
C MET A 474 0.50 -26.01 -3.11
N ILE A 475 0.32 -26.67 -4.27
CA ILE A 475 -0.73 -27.68 -4.45
C ILE A 475 -0.56 -28.81 -3.42
N ASP A 476 0.64 -29.34 -3.25
CA ASP A 476 0.89 -30.39 -2.24
C ASP A 476 0.68 -29.88 -0.80
N ALA A 477 1.03 -28.63 -0.51
CA ALA A 477 0.84 -28.03 0.81
C ALA A 477 -0.65 -27.87 1.17
N VAL A 478 -1.50 -27.45 0.21
CA VAL A 478 -2.93 -27.27 0.46
C VAL A 478 -3.73 -28.57 0.43
N ALA A 479 -3.10 -29.70 0.05
CA ALA A 479 -3.74 -31.01 0.05
C ALA A 479 -4.23 -31.46 1.45
N ALA A 480 -3.68 -30.88 2.53
CA ALA A 480 -4.18 -31.07 3.89
C ALA A 480 -5.64 -30.59 4.08
N HIS A 481 -6.12 -29.70 3.21
CA HIS A 481 -7.46 -29.13 3.27
C HIS A 481 -8.47 -29.84 2.34
N GLY A 482 -8.00 -30.74 1.47
CA GLY A 482 -8.87 -31.49 0.56
C GLY A 482 -8.09 -32.26 -0.50
N SER A 483 -8.68 -33.36 -1.00
CA SER A 483 -8.12 -34.17 -2.09
C SER A 483 -8.47 -33.65 -3.48
N GLU A 484 -9.45 -32.76 -3.59
CA GLU A 484 -9.85 -32.07 -4.82
C GLU A 484 -9.76 -30.55 -4.66
N LEU A 485 -9.57 -29.82 -5.76
CA LEU A 485 -9.37 -28.36 -5.73
C LEU A 485 -10.54 -27.60 -5.06
N PRO A 486 -11.83 -27.92 -5.33
CA PRO A 486 -12.95 -27.27 -4.63
C PRO A 486 -12.94 -27.56 -3.12
N GLN A 487 -12.60 -28.78 -2.71
CA GLN A 487 -12.52 -29.16 -1.29
C GLN A 487 -11.39 -28.41 -0.58
N ALA A 488 -10.22 -28.30 -1.21
CA ALA A 488 -9.10 -27.55 -0.65
C ALA A 488 -9.44 -26.06 -0.48
N ALA A 489 -10.08 -25.46 -1.48
CA ALA A 489 -10.55 -24.07 -1.43
C ALA A 489 -11.60 -23.87 -0.34
N GLU A 490 -12.58 -24.78 -0.22
CA GLU A 490 -13.58 -24.74 0.85
C GLU A 490 -12.95 -24.89 2.24
N GLY A 491 -12.06 -25.87 2.43
CA GLY A 491 -11.37 -26.12 3.69
C GLY A 491 -10.59 -24.89 4.18
N LEU A 492 -9.90 -24.20 3.26
CA LEU A 492 -9.19 -22.96 3.56
C LEU A 492 -10.12 -21.80 3.90
N LEU A 493 -11.21 -21.59 3.15
CA LEU A 493 -12.19 -20.55 3.46
C LEU A 493 -12.87 -20.80 4.82
N ARG A 494 -13.18 -22.05 5.16
CA ARG A 494 -13.72 -22.43 6.47
C ARG A 494 -12.71 -22.23 7.59
N GLN A 495 -11.45 -22.61 7.38
CA GLN A 495 -10.39 -22.36 8.36
C GLN A 495 -10.18 -20.86 8.60
N ARG A 496 -10.21 -20.05 7.54
CA ARG A 496 -10.14 -18.59 7.64
C ARG A 496 -11.29 -18.03 8.46
N ALA A 497 -12.53 -18.44 8.16
CA ALA A 497 -13.71 -18.06 8.93
C ALA A 497 -13.62 -18.46 10.42
N LEU A 498 -13.10 -19.65 10.73
CA LEU A 498 -12.87 -20.10 12.10
C LEU A 498 -11.80 -19.26 12.82
N SER A 499 -10.75 -18.85 12.11
CA SER A 499 -9.72 -17.98 12.66
C SER A 499 -10.28 -16.60 13.01
N GLU A 500 -11.05 -16.00 12.11
CA GLU A 500 -11.73 -14.72 12.32
C GLU A 500 -12.64 -14.76 13.57
N ARG A 501 -13.43 -15.84 13.71
CA ARG A 501 -14.28 -16.04 14.90
C ARG A 501 -13.48 -16.16 16.20
N ARG A 502 -12.32 -16.82 16.18
CA ARG A 502 -11.42 -16.92 17.35
C ARG A 502 -10.78 -15.58 17.73
N GLN A 503 -10.68 -14.64 16.79
CA GLN A 503 -10.09 -13.32 17.00
C GLN A 503 -11.10 -12.27 17.48
N GLY A 504 -12.32 -12.67 17.83
CA GLY A 504 -13.38 -11.77 18.32
C GLY A 504 -14.52 -11.52 17.33
N GLY A 505 -14.56 -12.27 16.22
CA GLY A 505 -15.55 -12.15 15.14
C GLY A 505 -14.94 -11.56 13.87
N PRO A 506 -15.55 -11.77 12.69
CA PRO A 506 -15.05 -11.18 11.44
C PRO A 506 -15.41 -9.69 11.33
N THR A 507 -14.64 -8.96 10.54
CA THR A 507 -14.95 -7.59 10.10
C THR A 507 -15.89 -7.57 8.89
N ALA A 508 -16.51 -6.41 8.60
CA ALA A 508 -17.37 -6.26 7.42
C ALA A 508 -16.62 -6.59 6.11
N ALA A 509 -15.39 -6.08 5.98
CA ALA A 509 -14.50 -6.39 4.86
C ALA A 509 -14.16 -7.88 4.74
N GLU A 510 -13.88 -8.57 5.85
CA GLU A 510 -13.59 -10.02 5.84
C GLU A 510 -14.80 -10.86 5.45
N VAL A 511 -16.00 -10.52 5.94
CA VAL A 511 -17.24 -11.21 5.54
C VAL A 511 -17.52 -11.00 4.06
N LEU A 512 -17.39 -9.75 3.57
CA LEU A 512 -17.60 -9.42 2.16
C LEU A 512 -16.59 -10.14 1.25
N ALA A 513 -15.31 -10.14 1.62
CA ALA A 513 -14.28 -10.87 0.89
C ALA A 513 -14.55 -12.38 0.91
N GLY A 514 -14.96 -12.93 2.06
CA GLY A 514 -15.33 -14.34 2.20
C GLY A 514 -16.53 -14.74 1.32
N LEU A 515 -17.56 -13.88 1.26
CA LEU A 515 -18.72 -14.07 0.37
C LEU A 515 -18.30 -14.01 -1.09
N ALA A 516 -17.51 -13.01 -1.48
CA ALA A 516 -17.01 -12.87 -2.84
C ALA A 516 -16.15 -14.07 -3.25
N ASP A 517 -15.20 -14.49 -2.42
CA ASP A 517 -14.31 -15.63 -2.70
C ASP A 517 -15.10 -16.93 -2.84
N ALA A 518 -16.03 -17.21 -1.91
CA ALA A 518 -16.88 -18.40 -1.97
C ALA A 518 -17.77 -18.41 -3.22
N ALA A 519 -18.40 -17.26 -3.54
CA ALA A 519 -19.26 -17.12 -4.70
C ALA A 519 -18.51 -17.29 -6.03
N HIS A 520 -17.33 -16.67 -6.18
CA HIS A 520 -16.51 -16.80 -7.39
C HIS A 520 -15.89 -18.20 -7.54
N CYS A 521 -15.58 -18.87 -6.43
CA CYS A 521 -15.11 -20.26 -6.42
C CYS A 521 -16.23 -21.30 -6.67
N GLY A 522 -17.49 -20.87 -6.72
CA GLY A 522 -18.65 -21.76 -6.90
C GLY A 522 -18.95 -22.64 -5.70
N LEU A 523 -18.59 -22.20 -4.49
CA LEU A 523 -18.80 -22.91 -3.24
C LEU A 523 -20.09 -22.43 -2.57
N THR A 524 -21.22 -23.01 -2.95
CA THR A 524 -22.56 -22.53 -2.55
C THR A 524 -22.80 -22.57 -1.03
N GLY A 525 -22.34 -23.61 -0.34
CA GLY A 525 -22.46 -23.73 1.12
C GLY A 525 -21.73 -22.62 1.87
N PRO A 526 -20.40 -22.48 1.73
CA PRO A 526 -19.65 -21.37 2.31
C PRO A 526 -20.16 -19.98 1.88
N ALA A 527 -20.67 -19.83 0.65
CA ALA A 527 -21.27 -18.58 0.19
C ALA A 527 -22.57 -18.27 0.95
N ALA A 528 -23.43 -19.26 1.21
CA ALA A 528 -24.64 -19.08 1.99
C ALA A 528 -24.32 -18.72 3.46
N ASP A 529 -23.36 -19.44 4.07
CA ASP A 529 -22.88 -19.13 5.43
C ASP A 529 -22.41 -17.66 5.56
N ARG A 530 -21.70 -17.15 4.54
CA ARG A 530 -21.22 -15.75 4.50
C ARG A 530 -22.30 -14.74 4.11
N LEU A 531 -23.28 -15.13 3.31
CA LEU A 531 -24.44 -14.29 3.00
C LEU A 531 -25.23 -14.00 4.28
N ASP A 532 -25.52 -15.02 5.08
CA ASP A 532 -26.22 -14.88 6.36
C ASP A 532 -25.43 -14.01 7.34
N GLU A 533 -24.11 -14.22 7.45
CA GLU A 533 -23.22 -13.40 8.29
C GLU A 533 -23.19 -11.94 7.80
N SER A 534 -23.21 -11.72 6.48
CA SER A 534 -23.23 -10.38 5.89
C SER A 534 -24.52 -9.62 6.19
N ALA A 535 -25.66 -10.31 6.10
CA ALA A 535 -26.98 -9.73 6.38
C ALA A 535 -27.14 -9.33 7.86
N GLN A 536 -26.40 -9.96 8.77
CA GLN A 536 -26.43 -9.64 10.20
C GLN A 536 -25.40 -8.58 10.60
N LEU A 537 -24.17 -8.68 10.08
CA LEU A 537 -23.04 -7.88 10.56
C LEU A 537 -22.94 -6.52 9.86
N LEU A 538 -23.07 -6.48 8.53
CA LEU A 538 -22.84 -5.27 7.75
C LEU A 538 -23.84 -4.16 8.12
N PRO A 539 -25.16 -4.39 8.27
CA PRO A 539 -26.11 -3.34 8.64
C PRO A 539 -25.80 -2.61 9.95
N ALA A 540 -25.04 -3.25 10.85
CA ALA A 540 -24.71 -2.72 12.17
C ALA A 540 -23.31 -2.11 12.26
N THR A 541 -22.38 -2.53 11.39
CA THR A 541 -20.94 -2.22 11.52
C THR A 541 -20.29 -1.68 10.26
N GLY A 542 -20.86 -1.95 9.09
CA GLY A 542 -20.29 -1.56 7.81
C GLY A 542 -20.35 -0.05 7.56
N THR A 543 -19.29 0.48 6.97
CA THR A 543 -19.24 1.82 6.41
C THR A 543 -20.14 1.93 5.17
N LEU A 544 -20.53 3.14 4.76
CA LEU A 544 -21.36 3.30 3.57
C LEU A 544 -20.71 2.69 2.30
N PRO A 545 -19.40 2.86 2.03
CA PRO A 545 -18.73 2.17 0.92
C PRO A 545 -18.81 0.64 1.02
N GLU A 546 -18.65 0.05 2.20
CA GLU A 546 -18.77 -1.41 2.39
C GLU A 546 -20.19 -1.91 2.17
N LEU A 547 -21.20 -1.16 2.62
CA LEU A 547 -22.62 -1.46 2.38
C LEU A 547 -22.93 -1.44 0.88
N LEU A 548 -22.43 -0.44 0.15
CA LEU A 548 -22.60 -0.34 -1.30
C LEU A 548 -21.84 -1.44 -2.05
N ALA A 549 -20.62 -1.76 -1.63
CA ALA A 549 -19.85 -2.86 -2.21
C ALA A 549 -20.57 -4.20 -2.02
N ALA A 550 -21.16 -4.43 -0.85
CA ALA A 550 -22.00 -5.59 -0.59
C ALA A 550 -23.26 -5.59 -1.46
N MET A 551 -23.98 -4.48 -1.56
CA MET A 551 -25.13 -4.34 -2.46
C MET A 551 -24.75 -4.57 -3.93
N ALA A 552 -23.61 -4.06 -4.39
CA ALA A 552 -23.12 -4.27 -5.75
C ALA A 552 -22.81 -5.76 -6.01
N LEU A 553 -22.20 -6.44 -5.05
CA LEU A 553 -21.98 -7.88 -5.14
C LEU A 553 -23.31 -8.66 -5.17
N LEU A 554 -24.25 -8.32 -4.27
CA LEU A 554 -25.55 -8.98 -4.20
C LEU A 554 -26.42 -8.73 -5.44
N ASP A 555 -26.40 -7.53 -6.02
CA ASP A 555 -27.07 -7.25 -7.29
C ASP A 555 -26.47 -8.05 -8.43
N ARG A 556 -25.14 -8.22 -8.45
CA ARG A 556 -24.49 -9.11 -9.42
C ARG A 556 -24.88 -10.57 -9.21
N ILE A 557 -25.01 -11.03 -7.96
CA ILE A 557 -25.49 -12.37 -7.65
C ILE A 557 -26.94 -12.54 -8.12
N ALA A 558 -27.83 -11.60 -7.78
CA ALA A 558 -29.24 -11.60 -8.17
C ALA A 558 -29.43 -11.53 -9.70
N ALA A 559 -28.54 -10.84 -10.40
CA ALA A 559 -28.52 -10.77 -11.87
C ALA A 559 -27.88 -11.99 -12.55
N GLY A 560 -27.39 -12.99 -11.79
CA GLY A 560 -26.67 -14.14 -12.34
C GLY A 560 -25.30 -13.78 -12.94
N LEU A 561 -24.73 -12.62 -12.58
CA LEU A 561 -23.44 -12.09 -13.04
C LEU A 561 -22.27 -12.48 -12.12
N VAL A 562 -22.36 -13.68 -11.54
CA VAL A 562 -21.28 -14.33 -10.79
C VAL A 562 -21.15 -15.76 -11.31
N PRO A 563 -20.09 -16.07 -12.09
CA PRO A 563 -19.99 -17.36 -12.79
C PRO A 563 -20.01 -18.58 -11.86
N GLY A 564 -19.52 -18.48 -10.62
CA GLY A 564 -19.48 -19.62 -9.71
C GLY A 564 -20.85 -20.05 -9.17
N LEU A 565 -21.85 -19.16 -9.13
CA LEU A 565 -23.16 -19.46 -8.55
C LEU A 565 -24.21 -19.84 -9.62
N PRO A 566 -25.27 -20.59 -9.24
CA PRO A 566 -26.47 -20.73 -10.06
C PRO A 566 -27.17 -19.38 -10.31
N ALA A 567 -27.90 -19.26 -11.43
CA ALA A 567 -28.60 -18.00 -11.79
C ALA A 567 -29.70 -17.60 -10.79
N GLU A 568 -30.35 -18.57 -10.15
CA GLU A 568 -31.41 -18.36 -9.14
C GLU A 568 -30.92 -18.80 -7.75
N TRP A 569 -29.68 -18.46 -7.39
CA TRP A 569 -29.10 -18.82 -6.09
C TRP A 569 -29.61 -17.90 -4.97
N GLU A 570 -30.23 -18.49 -3.95
CA GLU A 570 -30.65 -17.82 -2.71
C GLU A 570 -31.44 -16.51 -2.92
N THR A 571 -32.25 -16.40 -3.98
CA THR A 571 -32.93 -15.16 -4.39
C THR A 571 -33.69 -14.47 -3.25
N ALA A 572 -34.35 -15.24 -2.37
CA ALA A 572 -35.08 -14.70 -1.22
C ALA A 572 -34.14 -14.11 -0.16
N ALA A 573 -33.05 -14.80 0.18
CA ALA A 573 -32.07 -14.32 1.16
C ALA A 573 -31.27 -13.13 0.63
N VAL A 574 -30.87 -13.16 -0.65
CA VAL A 574 -30.22 -12.04 -1.35
C VAL A 574 -31.12 -10.81 -1.36
N SER A 575 -32.40 -10.96 -1.71
CA SER A 575 -33.36 -9.86 -1.69
C SER A 575 -33.59 -9.28 -0.29
N ALA A 576 -33.64 -10.13 0.75
CA ALA A 576 -33.78 -9.69 2.13
C ALA A 576 -32.53 -8.92 2.60
N ALA A 577 -31.33 -9.44 2.30
CA ALA A 577 -30.06 -8.78 2.62
C ALA A 577 -29.94 -7.42 1.90
N LEU A 578 -30.30 -7.33 0.62
CA LEU A 578 -30.34 -6.06 -0.13
C LEU A 578 -31.25 -5.03 0.53
N ALA A 579 -32.44 -5.42 0.99
CA ALA A 579 -33.37 -4.52 1.66
C ALA A 579 -32.80 -3.99 2.99
N GLU A 580 -32.19 -4.86 3.80
CA GLU A 580 -31.56 -4.49 5.07
C GLU A 580 -30.32 -3.59 4.88
N LEU A 581 -29.48 -3.90 3.89
CA LEU A 581 -28.30 -3.09 3.55
C LEU A 581 -28.70 -1.72 3.02
N ALA A 582 -29.71 -1.63 2.15
CA ALA A 582 -30.24 -0.35 1.67
C ALA A 582 -30.78 0.48 2.84
N ALA A 583 -31.55 -0.13 3.74
CA ALA A 583 -32.06 0.56 4.94
C ALA A 583 -30.91 1.02 5.85
N ALA A 584 -29.84 0.23 6.01
CA ALA A 584 -28.64 0.61 6.74
C ALA A 584 -27.89 1.77 6.07
N GLY A 585 -27.78 1.75 4.74
CA GLY A 585 -27.18 2.84 3.97
C GLY A 585 -27.89 4.18 4.22
N VAL A 586 -29.23 4.18 4.23
CA VAL A 586 -30.00 5.41 4.56
C VAL A 586 -29.71 5.90 5.98
N ARG A 587 -29.51 4.99 6.95
CA ARG A 587 -29.13 5.37 8.33
C ARG A 587 -27.72 5.95 8.40
N ALA A 588 -26.80 5.43 7.58
CA ALA A 588 -25.40 5.87 7.55
C ALA A 588 -25.25 7.33 7.06
N LEU A 589 -26.21 7.84 6.27
CA LEU A 589 -26.19 9.22 5.77
C LEU A 589 -26.14 10.27 6.88
N ASP A 590 -26.71 9.98 8.06
CA ASP A 590 -26.68 10.89 9.22
C ASP A 590 -25.23 11.19 9.67
N GLY A 591 -24.29 10.28 9.41
CA GLY A 591 -22.87 10.40 9.78
C GLY A 591 -21.99 11.08 8.74
N LEU A 592 -22.55 11.54 7.60
CA LEU A 592 -21.77 12.15 6.50
C LEU A 592 -21.72 13.67 6.52
N ALA A 593 -22.44 14.34 7.42
CA ALA A 593 -22.57 15.81 7.40
C ALA A 593 -21.22 16.55 7.41
N GLY A 594 -20.22 16.02 8.12
CA GLY A 594 -18.85 16.55 8.18
C GLY A 594 -17.86 15.90 7.22
N SER A 595 -18.30 15.07 6.26
CA SER A 595 -17.36 14.42 5.33
C SER A 595 -16.86 15.39 4.26
N GLU A 596 -15.55 15.34 3.99
CA GLU A 596 -14.88 16.04 2.89
C GLU A 596 -14.30 15.04 1.88
N ASP A 597 -14.59 13.75 2.03
CA ASP A 597 -14.11 12.69 1.14
C ASP A 597 -15.01 12.59 -0.12
N PRO A 598 -14.46 12.77 -1.33
CA PRO A 598 -15.19 12.54 -2.57
C PRO A 598 -15.79 11.13 -2.69
N ALA A 599 -15.21 10.12 -2.04
CA ALA A 599 -15.75 8.75 -2.02
C ALA A 599 -17.11 8.68 -1.31
N ASP A 600 -17.30 9.45 -0.23
CA ASP A 600 -18.59 9.53 0.48
C ASP A 600 -19.65 10.25 -0.36
N ALA A 601 -19.26 11.26 -1.15
CA ALA A 601 -20.16 11.93 -2.10
C ALA A 601 -20.60 10.99 -3.23
N LEU A 602 -19.68 10.17 -3.76
CA LEU A 602 -20.00 9.13 -4.74
C LEU A 602 -20.94 8.07 -4.14
N ALA A 603 -20.63 7.64 -2.91
CA ALA A 603 -21.43 6.65 -2.20
C ALA A 603 -22.87 7.15 -1.93
N LEU A 604 -23.03 8.42 -1.55
CA LEU A 604 -24.34 9.06 -1.41
C LEU A 604 -25.13 9.02 -2.73
N ALA A 605 -24.48 9.36 -3.84
CA ALA A 605 -25.12 9.37 -5.16
C ALA A 605 -25.52 7.96 -5.62
N GLU A 606 -24.63 6.99 -5.42
CA GLU A 606 -24.90 5.58 -5.73
C GLU A 606 -26.08 5.06 -4.90
N LEU A 607 -26.11 5.35 -3.61
CA LEU A 607 -27.24 4.99 -2.74
C LEU A 607 -28.54 5.64 -3.23
N ALA A 608 -28.51 6.93 -3.59
CA ALA A 608 -29.69 7.63 -4.12
C ALA A 608 -30.18 7.05 -5.45
N SER A 609 -29.27 6.60 -6.33
CA SER A 609 -29.65 5.95 -7.59
C SER A 609 -30.31 4.57 -7.39
N ARG A 610 -30.07 3.92 -6.25
CA ARG A 610 -30.54 2.56 -5.93
C ARG A 610 -31.75 2.55 -5.00
N ALA A 611 -31.88 3.56 -4.15
CA ALA A 611 -32.93 3.64 -3.15
C ALA A 611 -34.27 4.09 -3.75
N THR A 612 -35.37 3.49 -3.29
CA THR A 612 -36.70 4.01 -3.56
C THR A 612 -36.93 5.29 -2.75
N PRO A 613 -37.51 6.36 -3.33
CA PRO A 613 -37.85 7.57 -2.59
C PRO A 613 -38.70 7.25 -1.36
N GLY A 614 -38.36 7.83 -0.21
CA GLY A 614 -39.06 7.59 1.05
C GLY A 614 -38.72 8.65 2.09
N LEU A 615 -39.63 8.86 3.06
CA LEU A 615 -39.57 9.99 4.00
C LEU A 615 -38.23 10.13 4.73
N ARG A 616 -37.59 9.01 5.10
CA ARG A 616 -36.28 9.03 5.78
C ARG A 616 -35.14 9.46 4.86
N MET A 617 -35.16 9.00 3.61
CA MET A 617 -34.16 9.39 2.61
C MET A 617 -34.29 10.88 2.30
N THR A 618 -35.52 11.35 2.04
CA THR A 618 -35.81 12.77 1.80
C THR A 618 -35.35 13.64 2.96
N ASP A 619 -35.69 13.27 4.21
CA ASP A 619 -35.26 14.02 5.41
C ASP A 619 -33.74 14.03 5.58
N ALA A 620 -33.07 12.89 5.35
CA ALA A 620 -31.60 12.82 5.42
C ALA A 620 -30.95 13.70 4.36
N LEU A 621 -31.46 13.69 3.12
CA LEU A 621 -30.96 14.55 2.04
C LEU A 621 -31.24 16.03 2.27
N ASP A 622 -32.39 16.38 2.84
CA ASP A 622 -32.71 17.75 3.24
C ASP A 622 -31.76 18.26 4.32
N ARG A 623 -31.50 17.44 5.35
CA ARG A 623 -30.52 17.76 6.39
C ARG A 623 -29.11 17.90 5.82
N LEU A 624 -28.66 16.96 5.00
CA LEU A 624 -27.33 17.03 4.37
C LEU A 624 -27.18 18.24 3.44
N ALA A 625 -28.23 18.60 2.68
CA ALA A 625 -28.23 19.78 1.82
C ALA A 625 -28.20 21.10 2.60
N ALA A 626 -28.75 21.12 3.83
CA ALA A 626 -28.76 22.29 4.69
C ALA A 626 -27.48 22.42 5.54
N GLU A 627 -27.10 21.33 6.20
CA GLU A 627 -26.14 21.33 7.31
C GLU A 627 -24.77 20.73 6.94
N GLY A 628 -24.66 20.00 5.82
CA GLY A 628 -23.43 19.32 5.42
C GLY A 628 -22.26 20.23 5.01
N THR A 629 -21.10 19.63 4.78
CA THR A 629 -19.95 20.29 4.14
C THR A 629 -20.33 20.81 2.75
N ALA A 630 -19.52 21.70 2.17
CA ALA A 630 -19.76 22.17 0.81
C ALA A 630 -19.88 20.99 -0.18
N LEU A 631 -18.98 20.01 -0.09
CA LEU A 631 -18.99 18.78 -0.89
C LEU A 631 -20.29 17.99 -0.72
N ILE A 632 -20.66 17.64 0.51
CA ILE A 632 -21.83 16.81 0.77
C ILE A 632 -23.14 17.54 0.44
N ARG A 633 -23.22 18.86 0.62
CA ARG A 633 -24.38 19.66 0.17
C ARG A 633 -24.54 19.62 -1.35
N GLY A 634 -23.43 19.65 -2.10
CA GLY A 634 -23.44 19.50 -3.55
C GLY A 634 -23.98 18.14 -3.97
N ALA A 635 -23.44 17.08 -3.36
CA ALA A 635 -23.86 15.70 -3.63
C ALA A 635 -25.32 15.44 -3.23
N ALA A 636 -25.78 15.94 -2.07
CA ALA A 636 -27.16 15.81 -1.62
C ALA A 636 -28.14 16.56 -2.55
N ALA A 637 -27.78 17.77 -2.99
CA ALA A 637 -28.60 18.52 -3.94
C ALA A 637 -28.73 17.79 -5.29
N ALA A 638 -27.64 17.19 -5.78
CA ALA A 638 -27.65 16.33 -6.96
C ALA A 638 -28.49 15.05 -6.77
N ALA A 639 -28.35 14.38 -5.62
CA ALA A 639 -29.13 13.19 -5.27
C ALA A 639 -30.65 13.46 -5.25
N ARG A 640 -31.08 14.62 -4.75
CA ARG A 640 -32.50 15.03 -4.77
C ARG A 640 -33.05 15.23 -6.18
N VAL A 641 -32.21 15.70 -7.10
CA VAL A 641 -32.58 15.79 -8.53
C VAL A 641 -32.70 14.40 -9.14
N LEU A 642 -31.76 13.49 -8.85
CA LEU A 642 -31.81 12.09 -9.29
C LEU A 642 -33.08 11.37 -8.82
N LEU A 643 -33.51 11.62 -7.59
CA LEU A 643 -34.73 11.04 -7.00
C LEU A 643 -36.03 11.74 -7.48
N GLY A 644 -35.94 12.80 -8.27
CA GLY A 644 -37.08 13.57 -8.75
C GLY A 644 -37.75 14.46 -7.70
N GLU A 645 -37.13 14.66 -6.54
CA GLU A 645 -37.62 15.51 -5.45
C GLU A 645 -37.38 17.01 -5.72
N SER A 646 -36.45 17.34 -6.62
CA SER A 646 -36.12 18.71 -7.01
C SER A 646 -35.99 18.85 -8.52
N GLY A 647 -36.48 19.97 -9.05
CA GLY A 647 -36.43 20.25 -10.49
C GLY A 647 -35.02 20.60 -10.96
N ALA A 648 -34.65 20.08 -12.13
CA ALA A 648 -33.41 20.37 -12.85
C ALA A 648 -33.04 21.86 -12.92
N ALA A 649 -34.00 22.73 -13.29
CA ALA A 649 -33.78 24.17 -13.40
C ALA A 649 -33.51 24.86 -12.05
N ALA A 650 -34.12 24.36 -10.96
CA ALA A 650 -33.87 24.89 -9.62
C ALA A 650 -32.44 24.58 -9.17
N PHE A 651 -31.93 23.39 -9.50
CA PHE A 651 -30.54 23.02 -9.25
C PHE A 651 -29.56 23.87 -10.07
N GLY A 652 -29.82 24.09 -11.36
CA GLY A 652 -29.02 25.00 -12.19
C GLY A 652 -28.98 26.44 -11.64
N THR A 653 -30.10 26.92 -11.09
CA THR A 653 -30.18 28.24 -10.44
C THR A 653 -29.34 28.30 -9.15
N LEU A 654 -29.31 27.22 -8.38
CA LEU A 654 -28.49 27.11 -7.17
C LEU A 654 -27.00 27.16 -7.51
N LEU A 655 -26.57 26.44 -8.55
CA LEU A 655 -25.19 26.48 -9.05
C LEU A 655 -24.79 27.89 -9.52
N ALA A 656 -25.68 28.58 -10.25
CA ALA A 656 -25.46 29.96 -10.69
C ALA A 656 -25.32 30.92 -9.49
N SER A 657 -26.22 30.84 -8.52
CA SER A 657 -26.22 31.67 -7.31
C SER A 657 -24.94 31.48 -6.46
N ARG A 658 -24.48 30.23 -6.32
CA ARG A 658 -23.23 29.90 -5.63
C ARG A 658 -22.01 30.48 -6.36
N THR A 659 -22.00 30.39 -7.67
CA THR A 659 -20.96 30.99 -8.51
C THR A 659 -20.91 32.50 -8.32
N ASP A 660 -22.06 33.17 -8.28
CA ASP A 660 -22.12 34.61 -8.03
C ASP A 660 -21.59 34.99 -6.64
N SER A 661 -21.97 34.22 -5.64
CA SER A 661 -21.61 34.45 -4.23
C SER A 661 -20.12 34.24 -3.93
N ALA A 662 -19.39 33.48 -4.76
CA ALA A 662 -17.97 33.14 -4.60
C ALA A 662 -17.00 34.33 -4.81
N THR A 663 -17.13 35.34 -3.97
CA THR A 663 -16.40 36.62 -4.05
C THR A 663 -15.15 36.66 -3.18
N THR A 664 -15.12 35.88 -2.09
CA THR A 664 -13.98 35.76 -1.18
C THR A 664 -13.24 34.43 -1.41
N PRO A 665 -11.97 34.30 -0.98
CA PRO A 665 -11.23 33.04 -1.05
C PRO A 665 -11.98 31.85 -0.43
N GLU A 666 -12.57 32.05 0.76
CA GLU A 666 -13.29 31.00 1.49
C GLU A 666 -14.52 30.52 0.70
N LEU A 667 -15.26 31.45 0.11
CA LEU A 667 -16.44 31.13 -0.71
C LEU A 667 -16.06 30.48 -2.05
N ARG A 668 -14.84 30.67 -2.55
CA ARG A 668 -14.33 29.97 -3.74
C ARG A 668 -13.92 28.53 -3.41
N THR A 669 -13.29 28.29 -2.28
CA THR A 669 -13.03 26.93 -1.78
C THR A 669 -14.35 26.17 -1.58
N ASP A 670 -15.34 26.81 -0.96
CA ASP A 670 -16.70 26.28 -0.81
C ASP A 670 -17.35 25.98 -2.17
N LEU A 671 -17.21 26.87 -3.16
CA LEU A 671 -17.72 26.64 -4.52
C LEU A 671 -17.07 25.42 -5.17
N ALA A 672 -15.74 25.30 -5.10
CA ALA A 672 -15.00 24.18 -5.67
C ALA A 672 -15.47 22.85 -5.06
N ALA A 673 -15.49 22.75 -3.74
CA ALA A 673 -15.94 21.56 -3.03
C ALA A 673 -17.41 21.22 -3.35
N TYR A 674 -18.29 22.22 -3.36
CA TYR A 674 -19.71 22.03 -3.73
C TYR A 674 -19.87 21.51 -5.16
N LEU A 675 -19.13 22.07 -6.12
CA LEU A 675 -19.14 21.60 -7.51
C LEU A 675 -18.59 20.18 -7.62
N THR A 676 -17.50 19.85 -6.92
CA THR A 676 -16.97 18.49 -6.88
C THR A 676 -18.05 17.51 -6.42
N GLY A 677 -18.69 17.74 -5.27
CA GLY A 677 -19.75 16.86 -4.78
C GLY A 677 -20.96 16.77 -5.71
N ALA A 678 -21.40 17.91 -6.25
CA ALA A 678 -22.50 17.98 -7.21
C ALA A 678 -22.21 17.21 -8.50
N LEU A 679 -21.01 17.36 -9.07
CA LEU A 679 -20.62 16.78 -10.36
C LEU A 679 -20.22 15.30 -10.23
N THR A 680 -19.65 14.89 -9.09
CA THR A 680 -19.46 13.46 -8.76
C THR A 680 -20.80 12.73 -8.73
N ALA A 681 -21.84 13.35 -8.17
CA ALA A 681 -23.17 12.76 -8.06
C ALA A 681 -24.02 12.89 -9.33
N ALA A 682 -23.96 14.02 -10.04
CA ALA A 682 -24.81 14.34 -11.18
C ALA A 682 -24.10 14.23 -12.55
N GLY A 683 -22.89 13.68 -12.63
CA GLY A 683 -22.12 13.59 -13.89
C GLY A 683 -22.93 13.14 -15.12
N PRO A 684 -23.71 12.05 -15.04
CA PRO A 684 -24.58 11.59 -16.13
C PRO A 684 -25.78 12.51 -16.43
N LEU A 685 -26.27 13.25 -15.43
CA LEU A 685 -27.39 14.20 -15.58
C LEU A 685 -26.99 15.42 -16.42
N LEU A 686 -25.72 15.82 -16.41
CA LEU A 686 -25.20 16.96 -17.20
C LEU A 686 -25.26 16.70 -18.71
N GLU A 687 -25.28 15.43 -19.12
CA GLU A 687 -25.36 15.04 -20.53
C GLU A 687 -26.78 15.21 -21.11
N ALA A 688 -27.81 15.36 -20.26
CA ALA A 688 -29.21 15.38 -20.68
C ALA A 688 -29.73 16.73 -21.20
N GLY A 689 -28.99 17.85 -21.09
CA GLY A 689 -29.29 19.13 -21.77
C GLY A 689 -29.93 20.26 -20.92
N PRO A 690 -31.17 20.15 -20.41
CA PRO A 690 -31.88 21.28 -19.76
C PRO A 690 -31.50 21.54 -18.28
N LEU A 691 -30.64 20.71 -17.69
CA LEU A 691 -30.24 20.82 -16.27
C LEU A 691 -29.33 22.00 -15.96
N LEU A 692 -28.59 22.48 -16.95
CA LEU A 692 -27.56 23.51 -16.75
C LEU A 692 -27.93 24.86 -17.34
N GLU A 693 -29.08 25.02 -17.99
CA GLU A 693 -29.38 26.26 -18.73
C GLU A 693 -29.20 27.54 -17.89
N PRO A 694 -29.66 27.62 -16.61
CA PRO A 694 -29.39 28.79 -15.78
C PRO A 694 -27.91 28.96 -15.40
N PHE A 695 -27.18 27.86 -15.22
CA PHE A 695 -25.75 27.87 -14.90
C PHE A 695 -24.91 28.28 -16.11
N THR A 696 -25.21 27.72 -17.29
CA THR A 696 -24.59 28.03 -18.58
C THR A 696 -24.80 29.49 -18.94
N ALA A 697 -26.05 29.97 -18.91
CA ALA A 697 -26.37 31.39 -19.15
C ALA A 697 -25.61 32.32 -18.18
N ARG A 698 -25.34 31.86 -16.95
CA ARG A 698 -24.56 32.63 -15.98
C ARG A 698 -23.07 32.68 -16.32
N ILE A 699 -22.45 31.55 -16.65
CA ILE A 699 -21.03 31.50 -17.07
C ILE A 699 -20.78 32.38 -18.30
N GLU A 700 -21.72 32.39 -19.23
CA GLU A 700 -21.64 33.20 -20.45
C GLU A 700 -21.85 34.70 -20.21
N SER A 701 -22.67 35.08 -19.22
CA SER A 701 -22.97 36.48 -18.89
C SER A 701 -22.04 37.13 -17.85
N LEU A 702 -21.16 36.37 -17.20
CA LEU A 702 -20.20 36.91 -16.22
C LEU A 702 -19.21 37.89 -16.89
N PRO A 703 -18.80 38.99 -16.24
CA PRO A 703 -17.70 39.81 -16.77
C PRO A 703 -16.35 39.08 -16.62
N ASP A 704 -15.38 39.36 -17.51
CA ASP A 704 -14.12 38.60 -17.61
C ASP A 704 -13.30 38.55 -16.31
N ARG A 705 -13.16 39.68 -15.61
CA ARG A 705 -12.39 39.72 -14.36
C ARG A 705 -13.04 38.89 -13.23
N PRO A 706 -14.34 39.06 -12.92
CA PRO A 706 -15.10 38.14 -12.07
C PRO A 706 -15.01 36.67 -12.46
N PHE A 707 -15.04 36.35 -13.76
CA PHE A 707 -14.88 34.98 -14.25
C PHE A 707 -13.48 34.43 -13.94
N LEU A 708 -12.43 35.17 -14.28
CA LEU A 708 -11.03 34.76 -14.05
C LEU A 708 -10.72 34.53 -12.56
N THR A 709 -11.28 35.35 -11.67
CA THR A 709 -11.10 35.13 -10.22
C THR A 709 -11.77 33.85 -9.71
N ARG A 710 -12.82 33.36 -10.38
CA ARG A 710 -13.54 32.13 -10.01
C ARG A 710 -13.08 30.90 -10.81
N LEU A 711 -12.35 31.11 -11.90
CA LEU A 711 -11.95 30.07 -12.84
C LEU A 711 -11.19 28.90 -12.18
N PRO A 712 -10.23 29.10 -11.24
CA PRO A 712 -9.57 27.97 -10.58
C PRO A 712 -10.56 27.08 -9.81
N ALA A 713 -11.44 27.68 -9.01
CA ALA A 713 -12.45 26.95 -8.25
C ALA A 713 -13.48 26.23 -9.13
N LEU A 714 -13.92 26.88 -10.22
CA LEU A 714 -14.79 26.27 -11.23
C LEU A 714 -14.08 25.07 -11.85
N ARG A 715 -12.84 25.24 -12.31
CA ARG A 715 -12.04 24.20 -12.96
C ARG A 715 -11.78 23.01 -12.04
N GLN A 716 -11.47 23.27 -10.77
CA GLN A 716 -11.31 22.24 -9.74
C GLN A 716 -12.58 21.40 -9.58
N GLY A 717 -13.76 22.03 -9.49
CA GLY A 717 -15.02 21.30 -9.38
C GLY A 717 -15.26 20.36 -10.56
N PHE A 718 -14.98 20.84 -11.78
CA PHE A 718 -15.16 20.06 -13.01
C PHE A 718 -14.11 18.94 -13.23
N GLN A 719 -13.04 18.89 -12.45
CA GLN A 719 -12.12 17.75 -12.45
C GLN A 719 -12.75 16.45 -11.95
N ALA A 720 -13.86 16.53 -11.21
CA ALA A 720 -14.64 15.34 -10.82
C ALA A 720 -15.09 14.51 -12.04
N LEU A 721 -15.19 15.14 -13.23
CA LEU A 721 -15.57 14.49 -14.47
C LEU A 721 -14.36 13.89 -15.20
N SER A 722 -14.52 12.65 -15.68
CA SER A 722 -13.52 12.02 -16.57
C SER A 722 -13.23 12.91 -17.80
N PRO A 723 -12.03 12.83 -18.39
CA PRO A 723 -11.72 13.59 -19.60
C PRO A 723 -12.78 13.40 -20.69
N ALA A 724 -13.23 12.16 -20.93
CA ALA A 724 -14.27 11.87 -21.92
C ALA A 724 -15.63 12.52 -21.60
N ALA A 725 -16.01 12.62 -20.32
CA ALA A 725 -17.23 13.30 -19.90
C ALA A 725 -17.14 14.82 -20.10
N ARG A 726 -15.96 15.43 -19.84
CA ARG A 726 -15.71 16.84 -20.11
C ARG A 726 -15.83 17.18 -21.61
N ASP A 727 -15.33 16.32 -22.50
CA ASP A 727 -15.49 16.48 -23.95
C ASP A 727 -16.94 16.44 -24.41
N ARG A 728 -17.70 15.47 -23.89
CA ARG A 728 -19.13 15.35 -24.19
C ARG A 728 -19.88 16.60 -23.72
N LEU A 729 -19.60 17.09 -22.52
CA LEU A 729 -20.20 18.30 -21.98
C LEU A 729 -19.88 19.54 -22.84
N LEU A 730 -18.62 19.71 -23.25
CA LEU A 730 -18.21 20.80 -24.14
C LEU A 730 -18.98 20.76 -25.47
N THR A 731 -19.17 19.55 -26.02
CA THR A 731 -19.96 19.34 -27.24
C THR A 731 -21.42 19.74 -27.02
N THR A 732 -22.04 19.30 -25.92
CA THR A 732 -23.43 19.66 -25.58
C THR A 732 -23.61 21.17 -25.46
N VAL A 733 -22.74 21.86 -24.74
CA VAL A 733 -22.79 23.34 -24.59
C VAL A 733 -22.64 24.05 -25.93
N ARG A 734 -21.78 23.57 -26.83
CA ARG A 734 -21.65 24.13 -28.19
C ARG A 734 -22.92 23.96 -29.02
N THR A 735 -23.63 22.85 -28.83
CA THR A 735 -24.88 22.58 -29.56
C THR A 735 -26.08 23.33 -29.00
N THR A 736 -26.12 23.63 -27.69
CA THR A 736 -27.23 24.34 -27.03
C THR A 736 -27.01 25.85 -26.87
N GLY A 737 -25.74 26.30 -26.83
CA GLY A 737 -25.32 27.66 -26.47
C GLY A 737 -24.96 28.62 -27.62
N LEU A 738 -25.13 28.22 -28.89
CA LEU A 738 -25.12 29.20 -29.99
C LEU A 738 -26.56 29.72 -30.18
N PRO A 739 -26.86 30.99 -29.87
CA PRO A 739 -28.16 31.54 -30.17
C PRO A 739 -28.24 31.75 -31.68
N ALA A 740 -28.64 30.72 -32.43
CA ALA A 740 -29.41 30.96 -33.63
C ALA A 740 -30.73 31.56 -33.14
N ARG A 741 -30.81 32.89 -33.07
CA ARG A 741 -32.08 33.62 -32.95
C ARG A 741 -32.91 33.30 -34.19
N THR A 742 -33.53 32.13 -34.24
CA THR A 742 -34.70 31.92 -35.10
C THR A 742 -35.85 32.62 -34.39
N PRO A 743 -36.44 33.67 -34.99
CA PRO A 743 -37.65 34.27 -34.44
C PRO A 743 -38.74 33.21 -34.31
N ASP A 744 -39.66 33.42 -33.37
CA ASP A 744 -40.86 32.61 -33.21
C ASP A 744 -41.51 32.29 -34.59
N PRO A 745 -41.82 31.02 -34.91
CA PRO A 745 -42.39 30.61 -36.19
C PRO A 745 -43.63 31.41 -36.60
N ALA A 746 -44.45 31.86 -35.64
CA ALA A 746 -45.62 32.68 -35.94
C ALA A 746 -45.24 34.12 -36.35
N THR A 747 -44.10 34.62 -35.86
CA THR A 747 -43.53 35.91 -36.24
C THR A 747 -42.84 35.82 -37.60
N LEU A 748 -42.13 34.73 -37.89
CA LEU A 748 -41.59 34.43 -39.23
C LEU A 748 -42.71 34.32 -40.28
N ALA A 749 -43.81 33.64 -39.97
CA ALA A 749 -44.95 33.53 -40.88
C ALA A 749 -45.61 34.91 -41.15
N ARG A 750 -45.73 35.77 -40.14
CA ARG A 750 -46.24 37.14 -40.30
C ARG A 750 -45.31 38.01 -41.13
N HIS A 751 -44.00 37.91 -40.91
CA HIS A 751 -43.03 38.65 -41.72
C HIS A 751 -43.02 38.15 -43.17
N ALA A 752 -43.05 36.84 -43.41
CA ALA A 752 -43.15 36.28 -44.74
C ALA A 752 -44.44 36.69 -45.47
N ALA A 753 -45.57 36.74 -44.77
CA ALA A 753 -46.82 37.24 -45.34
C ALA A 753 -46.76 38.75 -45.67
N ALA A 754 -46.13 39.55 -44.81
CA ALA A 754 -45.91 40.98 -45.06
C ALA A 754 -44.95 41.21 -46.23
N ASP A 755 -43.90 40.40 -46.36
CA ASP A 755 -42.94 40.47 -47.46
C ASP A 755 -43.57 40.06 -48.80
N LEU A 756 -44.43 39.04 -48.80
CA LEU A 756 -45.21 38.64 -49.98
C LEU A 756 -46.19 39.73 -50.39
N ALA A 757 -46.91 40.34 -49.44
CA ALA A 757 -47.81 41.45 -49.73
C ALA A 757 -47.05 42.68 -50.26
N ALA A 758 -45.89 43.00 -49.67
CA ALA A 758 -45.02 44.06 -50.17
C ALA A 758 -44.50 43.75 -51.58
N ARG A 759 -44.15 42.48 -51.87
CA ARG A 759 -43.71 42.03 -53.18
C ARG A 759 -44.82 42.14 -54.24
N GLU A 760 -46.06 41.81 -53.90
CA GLU A 760 -47.21 41.99 -54.81
C GLU A 760 -47.48 43.47 -55.11
N VAL A 761 -47.36 44.34 -54.12
CA VAL A 761 -47.48 45.80 -54.30
C VAL A 761 -46.34 46.32 -55.19
N LEU A 762 -45.10 45.89 -54.94
CA LEU A 762 -43.95 46.25 -55.76
C LEU A 762 -44.07 45.69 -57.20
N ALA A 763 -44.69 44.52 -57.38
CA ALA A 763 -44.99 43.94 -58.69
C ALA A 763 -46.00 44.80 -59.47
N GLY A 764 -47.09 45.20 -58.82
CA GLY A 764 -48.12 46.06 -59.41
C GLY A 764 -47.61 47.46 -59.77
N LEU A 765 -46.57 47.93 -59.07
CA LEU A 765 -45.90 49.21 -59.34
C LEU A 765 -44.73 49.08 -60.34
N GLY A 766 -44.40 47.89 -60.82
CA GLY A 766 -43.28 47.66 -61.76
C GLY A 766 -41.89 47.87 -61.14
N LEU A 767 -41.77 47.80 -59.81
CA LEU A 767 -40.56 48.08 -59.03
C LEU A 767 -39.86 46.82 -58.52
N LEU A 768 -40.25 45.64 -59.00
CA LEU A 768 -39.53 44.42 -58.66
C LEU A 768 -38.17 44.37 -59.37
N PRO A 769 -37.07 44.13 -58.63
CA PRO A 769 -35.77 43.94 -59.26
C PRO A 769 -35.78 42.67 -60.14
N PRO A 770 -35.02 42.64 -61.24
CA PRO A 770 -34.85 41.43 -62.05
C PRO A 770 -34.25 40.29 -61.21
N PRO A 771 -34.57 39.02 -61.50
CA PRO A 771 -34.09 37.89 -60.71
C PRO A 771 -32.56 37.84 -60.73
N PRO A 772 -31.91 37.57 -59.57
CA PRO A 772 -30.46 37.59 -59.50
C PRO A 772 -29.89 36.45 -60.34
N VAL A 773 -28.93 36.79 -61.20
CA VAL A 773 -28.06 35.83 -61.87
C VAL A 773 -27.21 35.15 -60.79
N VAL A 774 -27.20 33.81 -60.77
CA VAL A 774 -26.37 33.02 -59.86
C VAL A 774 -24.91 33.28 -60.18
N ALA A 775 -24.29 34.19 -59.44
CA ALA A 775 -22.85 34.41 -59.43
C ALA A 775 -22.27 33.77 -58.15
N GLU A 776 -21.14 33.07 -58.30
CA GLU A 776 -20.38 32.44 -57.22
C GLU A 776 -20.12 33.41 -56.06
N PRO A 777 -20.12 32.94 -54.81
CA PRO A 777 -20.05 33.80 -53.65
C PRO A 777 -18.66 34.46 -53.56
N ALA A 778 -18.61 35.74 -53.92
CA ALA A 778 -17.58 36.66 -53.44
C ALA A 778 -17.72 36.81 -51.90
N PRO A 779 -16.61 37.01 -51.17
CA PRO A 779 -16.63 37.12 -49.72
C PRO A 779 -17.46 38.33 -49.31
N GLN A 780 -18.55 38.09 -48.60
CA GLN A 780 -19.38 39.15 -48.06
C GLN A 780 -18.70 39.72 -46.81
N ASP A 781 -18.29 40.97 -46.92
CA ASP A 781 -18.10 41.88 -45.79
C ASP A 781 -19.39 41.90 -44.96
N THR A 782 -19.40 41.11 -43.89
CA THR A 782 -20.37 41.29 -42.81
C THR A 782 -20.11 42.64 -42.17
N ALA A 783 -21.10 43.53 -42.31
CA ALA A 783 -21.22 44.75 -41.53
C ALA A 783 -20.84 44.46 -40.06
N ALA A 784 -19.89 45.23 -39.56
CA ALA A 784 -19.31 45.10 -38.24
C ALA A 784 -20.39 45.17 -37.15
N ASP A 785 -20.69 44.01 -36.55
CA ASP A 785 -20.87 43.96 -35.11
C ASP A 785 -19.63 44.61 -34.46
N PRO A 786 -19.78 45.34 -33.33
CA PRO A 786 -18.64 45.96 -32.68
C PRO A 786 -17.60 44.88 -32.40
N ALA A 787 -16.42 45.02 -33.01
CA ALA A 787 -15.32 44.08 -32.82
C ALA A 787 -15.13 43.86 -31.32
N PRO A 788 -15.08 42.59 -30.84
CA PRO A 788 -14.77 42.32 -29.45
C PRO A 788 -13.47 43.04 -29.11
N GLN A 789 -13.48 43.84 -28.04
CA GLN A 789 -12.29 44.53 -27.56
C GLN A 789 -11.15 43.51 -27.51
N ALA A 790 -10.01 43.82 -28.14
CA ALA A 790 -8.85 42.95 -28.18
C ALA A 790 -8.50 42.48 -26.75
N GLY A 791 -8.88 41.24 -26.41
CA GLY A 791 -8.68 40.67 -25.08
C GLY A 791 -9.90 40.19 -24.29
N SER A 792 -11.14 40.27 -24.81
CA SER A 792 -12.33 39.74 -24.11
C SER A 792 -12.57 38.24 -24.35
N LEU A 793 -12.91 37.48 -23.30
CA LEU A 793 -13.16 36.03 -23.39
C LEU A 793 -14.57 35.72 -23.94
N THR A 794 -14.65 35.12 -25.13
CA THR A 794 -15.92 34.65 -25.72
C THR A 794 -16.55 33.52 -24.88
N PRO A 795 -17.88 33.34 -24.91
CA PRO A 795 -18.59 32.23 -24.26
C PRO A 795 -17.95 30.85 -24.46
N ASP A 796 -17.59 30.50 -25.70
CA ASP A 796 -16.97 29.21 -26.04
C ASP A 796 -15.59 29.04 -25.35
N LEU A 797 -14.73 30.06 -25.42
CA LEU A 797 -13.44 30.06 -24.72
C LEU A 797 -13.57 29.91 -23.20
N ARG A 798 -14.62 30.45 -22.58
CA ARG A 798 -14.84 30.31 -21.12
C ARG A 798 -15.10 28.86 -20.74
N TRP A 799 -15.91 28.15 -21.53
CA TRP A 799 -16.17 26.73 -21.33
C TRP A 799 -14.95 25.86 -21.61
N GLN A 800 -14.17 26.17 -22.66
CA GLN A 800 -12.89 25.51 -22.92
C GLN A 800 -11.91 25.66 -21.75
N LEU A 801 -11.77 26.88 -21.19
CA LEU A 801 -10.90 27.16 -20.04
C LEU A 801 -11.37 26.47 -18.74
N LEU A 802 -12.68 26.45 -18.51
CA LEU A 802 -13.30 25.83 -17.34
C LEU A 802 -13.15 24.30 -17.36
N LEU A 803 -13.36 23.67 -18.53
CA LEU A 803 -13.25 22.21 -18.69
C LEU A 803 -11.80 21.74 -18.90
N GLY A 804 -10.86 22.68 -19.13
CA GLY A 804 -9.47 22.37 -19.44
C GLY A 804 -9.29 21.71 -20.81
N ARG A 805 -10.17 22.03 -21.78
CA ARG A 805 -10.19 21.44 -23.13
C ARG A 805 -10.10 22.55 -24.18
N LEU A 806 -8.91 23.08 -24.38
CA LEU A 806 -8.64 24.14 -25.36
C LEU A 806 -8.39 23.54 -26.75
N ASP A 807 -9.10 24.03 -27.77
CA ASP A 807 -8.89 23.58 -29.16
C ASP A 807 -7.53 24.03 -29.71
N GLU A 808 -6.87 23.21 -30.53
CA GLU A 808 -5.52 23.46 -31.08
C GLU A 808 -5.38 24.81 -31.81
N ARG A 809 -6.46 25.34 -32.39
CA ARG A 809 -6.48 26.65 -33.06
C ARG A 809 -6.47 27.83 -32.08
N ALA A 810 -6.93 27.61 -30.85
CA ALA A 810 -6.98 28.59 -29.77
C ALA A 810 -5.77 28.48 -28.81
N SER A 811 -5.04 27.37 -28.85
CA SER A 811 -3.82 27.10 -28.07
C SER A 811 -2.58 27.91 -28.48
N GLY A 812 -2.69 28.83 -29.45
CA GLY A 812 -1.62 29.77 -29.79
C GLY A 812 -1.28 30.75 -28.65
N THR A 813 -0.16 31.48 -28.76
CA THR A 813 0.49 32.38 -27.77
C THR A 813 -0.35 33.55 -27.21
N GLY A 814 -1.67 33.52 -27.35
CA GLY A 814 -2.60 34.49 -26.79
C GLY A 814 -2.86 34.32 -25.29
N ARG A 815 -3.55 35.31 -24.70
CA ARG A 815 -3.89 35.37 -23.26
C ARG A 815 -4.64 34.12 -22.76
N ALA A 816 -5.54 33.55 -23.56
CA ALA A 816 -6.30 32.35 -23.20
C ALA A 816 -5.41 31.09 -23.12
N GLY A 817 -4.45 30.92 -24.04
CA GLY A 817 -3.46 29.84 -23.98
C GLY A 817 -2.63 29.89 -22.71
N ARG A 818 -2.11 31.08 -22.35
CA ARG A 818 -1.34 31.28 -21.10
C ARG A 818 -2.15 30.95 -19.83
N ILE A 819 -3.44 31.31 -19.81
CA ILE A 819 -4.36 30.98 -18.70
C ILE A 819 -4.60 29.46 -18.63
N ALA A 820 -4.79 28.80 -19.77
CA ALA A 820 -4.99 27.35 -19.84
C ALA A 820 -3.74 26.62 -19.33
N THR A 821 -2.56 26.97 -19.85
CA THR A 821 -1.28 26.39 -19.45
C THR A 821 -1.02 26.59 -17.96
N ALA A 822 -1.19 27.81 -17.43
CA ALA A 822 -0.95 28.10 -16.01
C ALA A 822 -1.85 27.29 -15.06
N LEU A 823 -3.06 26.90 -15.49
CA LEU A 823 -3.97 26.05 -14.71
C LEU A 823 -3.78 24.55 -15.01
N ASP A 824 -3.35 24.17 -16.22
CA ASP A 824 -2.94 22.80 -16.56
C ASP A 824 -1.78 22.33 -15.67
N GLU A 825 -0.90 23.23 -15.24
CA GLU A 825 0.17 22.94 -14.29
C GLU A 825 -0.32 22.34 -12.96
N LEU A 826 -1.51 22.77 -12.50
CA LEU A 826 -2.13 22.27 -11.28
C LEU A 826 -3.09 21.10 -11.56
N TYR A 827 -3.83 21.17 -12.68
CA TYR A 827 -4.99 20.31 -12.93
C TYR A 827 -4.78 19.26 -14.03
N GLY A 828 -3.62 19.21 -14.69
CA GLY A 828 -3.29 18.29 -15.78
C GLY A 828 -2.53 17.04 -15.34
N THR A 829 -2.48 16.02 -16.20
CA THR A 829 -1.89 14.69 -15.91
C THR A 829 -0.43 14.55 -16.38
N GLY A 830 0.36 15.63 -16.29
CA GLY A 830 1.78 15.64 -16.70
C GLY A 830 2.02 15.74 -18.21
N ARG A 831 0.94 15.83 -19.01
CA ARG A 831 0.92 16.35 -20.38
C ARG A 831 -0.35 17.18 -20.49
N GLY A 832 -0.23 18.46 -20.85
CA GLY A 832 -1.36 19.38 -20.87
C GLY A 832 -2.53 18.80 -21.66
N GLU A 833 -3.70 18.70 -21.05
CA GLU A 833 -4.93 18.21 -21.72
C GLU A 833 -5.47 19.21 -22.77
N GLY A 834 -4.73 20.28 -23.05
CA GLY A 834 -4.88 21.20 -24.20
C GLY A 834 -3.57 21.49 -24.98
N ALA A 835 -2.49 20.78 -24.69
CA ALA A 835 -1.21 20.89 -25.40
C ALA A 835 -1.07 19.74 -26.42
N GLY A 836 -1.47 20.01 -27.66
CA GLY A 836 -1.16 19.27 -28.90
C GLY A 836 -1.02 17.74 -28.81
N ALA A 837 -1.98 17.02 -29.38
CA ALA A 837 -1.82 15.60 -29.66
C ALA A 837 -0.84 15.39 -30.84
N GLY A 838 0.47 15.45 -30.57
CA GLY A 838 1.51 15.02 -31.50
C GLY A 838 1.63 13.50 -31.52
N GLY A 839 0.92 12.83 -32.44
CA GLY A 839 1.21 11.43 -32.76
C GLY A 839 2.55 11.30 -33.48
N GLY A 840 3.45 10.45 -32.96
CA GLY A 840 4.64 9.97 -33.65
C GLY A 840 5.94 10.15 -32.87
N GLY A 841 6.60 9.03 -32.57
CA GLY A 841 7.83 8.97 -31.77
C GLY A 841 8.96 9.89 -32.26
N GLY A 842 9.44 10.72 -31.34
CA GLY A 842 10.67 11.49 -31.47
C GLY A 842 11.10 11.98 -30.09
N ALA A 843 12.00 11.26 -29.42
CA ALA A 843 12.62 11.74 -28.20
C ALA A 843 13.62 12.87 -28.55
N GLY A 844 13.42 14.08 -28.03
CA GLY A 844 14.51 15.06 -27.93
C GLY A 844 14.25 16.55 -28.21
N SER A 845 13.01 17.03 -28.46
CA SER A 845 12.81 18.46 -28.79
C SER A 845 11.53 19.09 -28.23
N GLU A 846 11.18 18.80 -26.98
CA GLU A 846 10.12 19.54 -26.28
C GLU A 846 10.72 20.77 -25.55
N PRO A 847 10.03 21.93 -25.51
CA PRO A 847 10.49 23.10 -24.74
C PRO A 847 10.63 22.76 -23.26
N PRO A 848 11.67 23.27 -22.56
CA PRO A 848 11.83 23.06 -21.13
C PRO A 848 10.65 23.64 -20.35
N TYR A 849 10.10 22.81 -19.47
CA TYR A 849 9.01 23.09 -18.54
C TYR A 849 9.39 24.24 -17.57
N PRO A 850 8.50 25.18 -17.23
CA PRO A 850 8.85 26.32 -16.37
C PRO A 850 9.15 25.90 -14.92
N ASP A 851 10.15 26.54 -14.32
CA ASP A 851 10.44 26.48 -12.88
C ASP A 851 9.28 27.11 -12.08
N VAL A 852 9.00 26.63 -10.86
CA VAL A 852 7.83 27.05 -10.05
C VAL A 852 7.81 28.54 -9.77
N ARG A 853 8.99 29.16 -9.68
CA ARG A 853 9.11 30.61 -9.57
C ARG A 853 8.56 31.35 -10.81
N GLY A 854 8.87 30.85 -12.00
CA GLY A 854 8.32 31.41 -13.25
C GLY A 854 6.81 31.21 -13.36
N TRP A 855 6.31 30.06 -12.91
CA TRP A 855 4.87 29.78 -12.83
C TRP A 855 4.15 30.70 -11.83
N SER A 856 4.74 30.92 -10.65
CA SER A 856 4.27 31.83 -9.61
C SER A 856 4.14 33.27 -10.11
N GLU A 857 5.16 33.79 -10.81
CA GLU A 857 5.15 35.13 -11.43
C GLU A 857 4.08 35.24 -12.53
N GLU A 858 3.88 34.18 -13.31
CA GLU A 858 2.83 34.13 -14.33
C GLU A 858 1.42 34.11 -13.73
N LEU A 859 1.19 33.37 -12.64
CA LEU A 859 -0.08 33.39 -11.90
C LEU A 859 -0.39 34.78 -11.35
N ALA A 860 0.63 35.48 -10.80
CA ALA A 860 0.48 36.86 -10.33
C ALA A 860 0.04 37.79 -11.47
N ALA A 861 0.67 37.65 -12.65
CA ALA A 861 0.39 38.49 -13.81
C ALA A 861 -1.00 38.23 -14.42
N LEU A 862 -1.45 36.97 -14.43
CA LEU A 862 -2.71 36.57 -15.07
C LEU A 862 -3.94 36.74 -14.17
N PHE A 863 -3.81 36.42 -12.87
CA PHE A 863 -4.94 36.36 -11.93
C PHE A 863 -4.80 37.31 -10.72
N GLY A 864 -3.61 37.84 -10.46
CA GLY A 864 -3.29 38.67 -9.29
C GLY A 864 -2.82 37.89 -8.06
N GLU A 865 -2.20 38.59 -7.11
CA GLU A 865 -1.57 38.00 -5.91
C GLU A 865 -2.51 37.12 -5.07
N GLY A 866 -3.77 37.52 -4.91
CA GLY A 866 -4.73 36.74 -4.12
C GLY A 866 -5.00 35.34 -4.69
N VAL A 867 -5.17 35.23 -6.01
CA VAL A 867 -5.45 33.95 -6.69
C VAL A 867 -4.16 33.13 -6.84
N ARG A 868 -3.01 33.78 -7.01
CA ARG A 868 -1.69 33.13 -6.99
C ARG A 868 -1.50 32.31 -5.71
N GLU A 869 -1.69 32.92 -4.54
CA GLU A 869 -1.51 32.25 -3.25
C GLU A 869 -2.49 31.07 -3.09
N GLU A 870 -3.74 31.19 -3.58
CA GLU A 870 -4.73 30.09 -3.58
C GLU A 870 -4.30 28.91 -4.46
N VAL A 871 -3.82 29.18 -5.68
CA VAL A 871 -3.38 28.14 -6.63
C VAL A 871 -2.10 27.46 -6.13
N LEU A 872 -1.16 28.20 -5.54
CA LEU A 872 0.06 27.62 -4.94
C LEU A 872 -0.25 26.78 -3.70
N ALA A 873 -1.18 27.22 -2.85
CA ALA A 873 -1.64 26.45 -1.71
C ALA A 873 -2.35 25.16 -2.16
N ALA A 874 -3.17 25.21 -3.22
CA ALA A 874 -3.80 24.03 -3.82
C ALA A 874 -2.76 23.06 -4.40
N ALA A 875 -1.72 23.56 -5.10
CA ALA A 875 -0.62 22.75 -5.62
C ALA A 875 0.17 22.03 -4.53
N ALA A 876 0.44 22.72 -3.42
CA ALA A 876 1.08 22.12 -2.26
C ALA A 876 0.23 20.98 -1.68
N ALA A 877 -1.10 21.17 -1.61
CA ALA A 877 -2.03 20.17 -1.13
C ALA A 877 -2.14 18.94 -2.06
N THR A 878 -1.85 19.08 -3.36
CA THR A 878 -1.88 17.98 -4.35
C THR A 878 -0.54 17.27 -4.56
N GLY A 879 0.52 17.58 -3.79
CA GLY A 879 1.80 16.88 -3.91
C GLY A 879 3.00 17.73 -4.36
N ARG A 880 2.81 19.02 -4.70
CA ARG A 880 3.88 19.87 -5.27
C ARG A 880 4.61 20.67 -4.19
N MET A 881 5.76 20.15 -3.76
CA MET A 881 6.55 20.72 -2.65
C MET A 881 7.26 22.03 -2.95
N ASP A 882 7.71 22.20 -4.17
CA ASP A 882 8.29 23.42 -4.69
C ASP A 882 7.33 24.62 -4.58
N ALA A 883 6.02 24.41 -4.76
CA ALA A 883 5.00 25.44 -4.54
C ALA A 883 4.89 25.89 -3.08
N ALA A 884 5.05 24.96 -2.12
CA ALA A 884 5.00 25.28 -0.68
C ALA A 884 6.18 26.16 -0.23
N LEU A 885 7.32 26.10 -0.92
CA LEU A 885 8.53 26.88 -0.61
C LEU A 885 8.47 28.32 -1.12
N GLU A 886 7.58 28.61 -2.07
CA GLU A 886 7.35 29.94 -2.65
C GLU A 886 6.20 30.71 -1.95
N LEU A 887 5.51 30.08 -0.98
CA LEU A 887 4.54 30.75 -0.11
C LEU A 887 5.26 31.75 0.81
N ASP A 888 4.77 32.99 0.88
CA ASP A 888 5.30 33.97 1.83
C ASP A 888 4.86 33.61 3.27
N PRO A 889 5.80 33.32 4.19
CA PRO A 889 5.45 33.02 5.58
C PRO A 889 4.67 34.14 6.25
N ALA A 890 4.92 35.42 5.93
CA ALA A 890 4.26 36.57 6.56
C ALA A 890 2.82 36.80 6.06
N ALA A 891 2.55 36.51 4.78
CA ALA A 891 1.23 36.63 4.18
C ALA A 891 0.38 35.36 4.26
N ALA A 892 0.99 34.19 4.48
CA ALA A 892 0.31 32.91 4.63
C ALA A 892 -0.65 32.93 5.83
N ARG A 893 -1.95 32.79 5.55
CA ARG A 893 -2.98 32.75 6.59
C ARG A 893 -2.86 31.47 7.41
N PRO A 894 -3.00 31.54 8.74
CA PRO A 894 -3.02 30.34 9.55
C PRO A 894 -4.29 29.53 9.30
N SER A 895 -4.14 28.37 8.67
CA SER A 895 -5.21 27.40 8.47
C SER A 895 -4.77 26.00 8.89
N VAL A 896 -5.75 25.18 9.27
CA VAL A 896 -5.53 23.78 9.63
C VAL A 896 -5.10 23.00 8.38
N GLU A 897 -5.62 23.34 7.22
CA GLU A 897 -5.28 22.74 5.92
C GLU A 897 -3.82 22.99 5.53
N LEU A 898 -3.30 24.19 5.77
CA LEU A 898 -1.91 24.52 5.52
C LEU A 898 -0.99 23.78 6.50
N LEU A 899 -1.34 23.77 7.80
CA LEU A 899 -0.58 23.04 8.81
C LEU A 899 -0.54 21.53 8.52
N ARG A 900 -1.70 20.95 8.14
CA ARG A 900 -1.86 19.55 7.71
C ARG A 900 -0.90 19.20 6.58
N THR A 901 -0.96 20.00 5.51
CA THR A 901 -0.10 19.81 4.33
C THR A 901 1.38 19.90 4.69
N VAL A 902 1.80 20.84 5.54
CA VAL A 902 3.22 20.96 5.91
C VAL A 902 3.69 19.81 6.81
N LEU A 903 2.82 19.27 7.67
CA LEU A 903 3.13 18.13 8.55
C LEU A 903 3.22 16.80 7.79
N SER A 904 2.36 16.56 6.79
CA SER A 904 2.37 15.33 5.99
C SER A 904 3.71 15.11 5.26
N TYR A 905 4.44 16.19 4.95
CA TYR A 905 5.76 16.12 4.31
C TYR A 905 6.93 16.14 5.29
N ALA A 906 6.74 16.56 6.54
CA ALA A 906 7.82 16.68 7.52
C ALA A 906 8.54 15.35 7.81
N GLY A 907 7.85 14.20 7.66
CA GLY A 907 8.41 12.87 7.88
C GLY A 907 9.34 12.33 6.77
N GLY A 908 9.49 13.03 5.64
CA GLY A 908 10.25 12.55 4.47
C GLY A 908 11.30 13.51 3.91
N LEU A 909 11.55 14.65 4.57
CA LEU A 909 12.38 15.72 4.02
C LEU A 909 13.85 15.70 4.51
N PRO A 910 14.80 16.15 3.66
CA PRO A 910 16.15 16.49 4.11
C PRO A 910 16.15 17.60 5.17
N GLU A 911 17.02 17.50 6.17
CA GLU A 911 17.05 18.37 7.35
C GLU A 911 17.14 19.88 7.03
N GLY A 912 17.80 20.24 5.92
CA GLY A 912 17.92 21.62 5.44
C GLY A 912 16.62 22.24 4.92
N GLN A 913 15.69 21.44 4.37
CA GLN A 913 14.38 21.92 3.92
C GLN A 913 13.38 22.01 5.08
N LEU A 914 13.42 21.03 6.00
CA LEU A 914 12.70 21.07 7.28
C LEU A 914 13.03 22.33 8.10
N ALA A 915 14.30 22.75 8.12
CA ALA A 915 14.72 23.96 8.82
C ALA A 915 14.03 25.24 8.32
N ARG A 916 13.67 25.30 7.02
CA ARG A 916 12.97 26.45 6.43
C ARG A 916 11.47 26.47 6.76
N LEU A 917 10.86 25.30 6.96
CA LEU A 917 9.43 25.15 7.25
C LEU A 917 9.11 25.22 8.76
N ARG A 918 10.06 24.83 9.63
CA ARG A 918 9.89 24.87 11.11
C ARG A 918 9.38 26.22 11.66
N PRO A 919 9.88 27.40 11.23
CA PRO A 919 9.38 28.69 11.71
C PRO A 919 7.91 28.94 11.34
N LEU A 920 7.49 28.51 10.14
CA LEU A 920 6.10 28.63 9.69
C LEU A 920 5.19 27.73 10.55
N VAL A 921 5.54 26.45 10.68
CA VAL A 921 4.77 25.48 11.50
C VAL A 921 4.66 25.94 12.96
N ALA A 922 5.78 26.38 13.56
CA ALA A 922 5.80 26.84 14.95
C ALA A 922 4.98 28.12 15.17
N ARG A 923 4.82 28.98 14.16
CA ARG A 923 3.91 30.13 14.23
C ARG A 923 2.46 29.66 14.12
N LEU A 924 2.15 28.83 13.13
CA LEU A 924 0.81 28.30 12.88
C LEU A 924 0.23 27.59 14.12
N VAL A 925 1.00 26.67 14.71
CA VAL A 925 0.59 25.93 15.91
C VAL A 925 0.35 26.86 17.10
N ARG A 926 1.21 27.88 17.29
CA ARG A 926 1.08 28.84 18.39
C ARG A 926 -0.17 29.71 18.25
N GLU A 927 -0.38 30.30 17.07
CA GLU A 927 -1.55 31.14 16.80
C GLU A 927 -2.86 30.36 16.94
N LEU A 928 -2.91 29.10 16.46
CA LEU A 928 -4.06 28.21 16.64
C LEU A 928 -4.30 27.88 18.12
N THR A 929 -3.23 27.60 18.89
CA THR A 929 -3.30 27.29 20.32
C THR A 929 -3.80 28.49 21.13
N ASP A 930 -3.27 29.69 20.87
CA ASP A 930 -3.67 30.92 21.57
C ASP A 930 -5.13 31.29 21.27
N ALA A 931 -5.54 31.18 20.01
CA ALA A 931 -6.92 31.40 19.60
C ALA A 931 -7.88 30.44 20.30
N LEU A 932 -7.54 29.14 20.37
CA LEU A 932 -8.36 28.13 21.03
C LEU A 932 -8.37 28.29 22.56
N ALA A 933 -7.22 28.56 23.18
CA ALA A 933 -7.10 28.79 24.62
C ALA A 933 -7.98 29.97 25.07
N THR A 934 -8.09 31.01 24.25
CA THR A 934 -8.92 32.19 24.51
C THR A 934 -10.40 31.83 24.54
N ARG A 935 -10.84 30.95 23.63
CA ARG A 935 -12.22 30.44 23.56
C ARG A 935 -12.54 29.46 24.69
N LEU A 936 -11.57 28.62 25.10
CA LEU A 936 -11.74 27.59 26.12
C LEU A 936 -11.66 28.10 27.57
N ARG A 937 -10.95 29.20 27.82
CA ARG A 937 -10.72 29.75 29.19
C ARG A 937 -12.02 29.93 30.00
N PRO A 938 -13.13 30.48 29.47
CA PRO A 938 -14.37 30.62 30.23
C PRO A 938 -15.04 29.28 30.59
N ALA A 939 -14.90 28.25 29.73
CA ALA A 939 -15.49 26.92 29.96
C ALA A 939 -14.79 26.18 31.11
N LEU A 940 -13.47 26.40 31.26
CA LEU A 940 -12.60 25.71 32.23
C LEU A 940 -12.38 26.51 33.53
N ALA A 941 -12.72 27.80 33.57
CA ALA A 941 -12.53 28.68 34.74
C ALA A 941 -13.18 28.12 36.03
N GLY A 942 -14.31 27.41 35.91
CA GLY A 942 -15.00 26.79 37.05
C GLY A 942 -14.24 25.67 37.77
N LEU A 943 -13.19 25.12 37.17
CA LEU A 943 -12.37 24.02 37.72
C LEU A 943 -11.29 24.51 38.70
N THR A 944 -10.97 25.79 38.69
CA THR A 944 -9.84 26.39 39.43
C THR A 944 -10.26 27.38 40.52
N HIS A 945 -11.54 27.75 40.59
CA HIS A 945 -12.00 28.73 41.56
C HIS A 945 -12.24 28.11 42.95
N PRO A 946 -11.56 28.60 44.01
CA PRO A 946 -11.78 28.13 45.36
C PRO A 946 -13.20 28.47 45.85
N ARG A 947 -13.86 27.50 46.48
CA ARG A 947 -15.23 27.67 47.00
C ARG A 947 -15.25 28.61 48.21
N PRO A 948 -16.35 29.36 48.42
CA PRO A 948 -16.48 30.23 49.59
C PRO A 948 -16.71 29.38 50.84
N THR A 949 -16.01 29.66 51.92
CA THR A 949 -16.15 28.96 53.20
C THR A 949 -16.13 29.94 54.36
N ARG A 950 -16.86 29.64 55.42
CA ARG A 950 -16.79 30.39 56.69
C ARG A 950 -15.74 29.81 57.65
N ARG A 951 -15.14 28.66 57.29
CA ARG A 951 -14.07 28.05 58.10
C ARG A 951 -12.77 28.84 57.90
N PRO A 952 -12.14 29.32 58.99
CA PRO A 952 -10.82 29.96 58.91
C PRO A 952 -9.81 28.98 58.30
N GLY A 953 -9.12 29.38 57.24
CA GLY A 953 -8.14 28.49 56.61
C GLY A 953 -7.53 28.95 55.29
N GLY A 954 -8.23 29.71 54.45
CA GLY A 954 -7.66 30.26 53.21
C GLY A 954 -7.73 31.80 53.13
N PRO A 955 -7.33 32.42 52.01
CA PRO A 955 -7.30 33.88 51.89
C PRO A 955 -8.71 34.47 52.05
N LEU A 956 -8.80 35.62 52.72
CA LEU A 956 -10.06 36.32 52.98
C LEU A 956 -10.67 36.80 51.66
N ASP A 957 -11.92 36.44 51.38
CA ASP A 957 -12.68 37.05 50.29
C ASP A 957 -13.15 38.43 50.75
N LEU A 958 -12.34 39.46 50.49
CA LEU A 958 -12.58 40.81 50.99
C LEU A 958 -13.95 41.35 50.55
N ALA A 959 -14.33 41.16 49.28
CA ALA A 959 -15.59 41.69 48.75
C ALA A 959 -16.83 41.01 49.35
N ARG A 960 -16.76 39.68 49.59
CA ARG A 960 -17.87 38.94 50.20
C ARG A 960 -17.90 39.10 51.72
N THR A 961 -16.74 39.28 52.36
CA THR A 961 -16.61 39.64 53.78
C THR A 961 -17.14 41.04 54.05
N VAL A 962 -16.77 42.04 53.25
CA VAL A 962 -17.29 43.41 53.38
C VAL A 962 -18.82 43.40 53.26
N ARG A 963 -19.38 42.77 52.21
CA ARG A 963 -20.84 42.66 52.05
C ARG A 963 -21.54 41.97 53.22
N ALA A 964 -20.98 40.89 53.74
CA ALA A 964 -21.54 40.16 54.88
C ALA A 964 -21.49 40.96 56.20
N ASN A 965 -20.66 42.01 56.27
CA ASN A 965 -20.42 42.83 57.46
C ASN A 965 -20.78 44.30 57.25
N LEU A 966 -21.48 44.69 56.18
CA LEU A 966 -21.88 46.09 55.98
C LEU A 966 -22.72 46.64 57.15
N ALA A 967 -23.47 45.78 57.86
CA ALA A 967 -24.24 46.16 59.04
C ALA A 967 -23.35 46.62 60.24
N THR A 968 -22.07 46.24 60.26
CA THR A 968 -21.11 46.61 61.31
C THR A 968 -20.30 47.86 60.92
N ALA A 969 -20.61 48.49 59.80
CA ALA A 969 -20.02 49.76 59.41
C ALA A 969 -20.35 50.83 60.46
N ARG A 970 -19.33 51.51 60.96
CA ARG A 970 -19.44 52.66 61.87
C ARG A 970 -18.61 53.79 61.30
N ARG A 971 -19.10 55.01 61.46
CA ARG A 971 -18.40 56.20 61.04
C ARG A 971 -17.64 56.75 62.24
N ASP A 972 -16.34 56.92 62.09
CA ASP A 972 -15.49 57.47 63.14
C ASP A 972 -15.91 58.93 63.42
N PRO A 973 -16.26 59.28 64.67
CA PRO A 973 -16.69 60.63 65.01
C PRO A 973 -15.61 61.71 64.85
N ALA A 974 -14.31 61.35 64.86
CA ALA A 974 -13.22 62.33 64.84
C ALA A 974 -12.83 62.78 63.42
N ASP A 975 -12.91 61.89 62.44
CA ASP A 975 -12.44 62.14 61.06
C ASP A 975 -13.43 61.68 59.97
N GLY A 976 -14.59 61.13 60.35
CA GLY A 976 -15.68 60.79 59.45
C GLY A 976 -15.45 59.56 58.57
N ARG A 977 -14.37 58.81 58.79
CA ARG A 977 -14.04 57.59 58.03
C ARG A 977 -14.97 56.44 58.40
N VAL A 978 -15.38 55.64 57.41
CA VAL A 978 -16.24 54.46 57.63
C VAL A 978 -15.37 53.25 57.86
N THR A 979 -15.42 52.69 59.07
CA THR A 979 -14.70 51.48 59.47
C THR A 979 -15.69 50.33 59.60
N ILE A 980 -15.37 49.18 59.01
CA ILE A 980 -16.22 47.97 59.05
C ILE A 980 -15.54 46.95 59.96
N LEU A 981 -16.26 46.44 60.96
CA LEU A 981 -15.77 45.36 61.82
C LEU A 981 -16.10 43.99 61.19
N PRO A 982 -15.10 43.19 60.75
CA PRO A 982 -15.35 41.95 60.02
C PRO A 982 -15.74 40.78 60.96
N GLU A 983 -16.94 40.80 61.53
CA GLU A 983 -17.47 39.75 62.43
C GLU A 983 -17.70 38.39 61.73
N ARG A 984 -18.10 38.44 60.46
CA ARG A 984 -18.39 37.27 59.61
C ARG A 984 -17.39 37.18 58.47
N PRO A 985 -16.12 36.83 58.73
CA PRO A 985 -15.13 36.67 57.68
C PRO A 985 -15.51 35.51 56.77
N VAL A 986 -15.58 35.77 55.46
CA VAL A 986 -15.76 34.76 54.42
C VAL A 986 -14.40 34.51 53.80
N PHE A 987 -13.91 33.29 53.93
CA PHE A 987 -12.64 32.87 53.37
C PHE A 987 -12.88 32.12 52.06
N ARG A 988 -11.88 32.10 51.18
CA ARG A 988 -11.84 31.15 50.07
C ARG A 988 -11.21 29.86 50.58
N THR A 989 -11.73 28.68 50.22
CA THR A 989 -11.03 27.42 50.48
C THR A 989 -9.62 27.51 49.90
N ARG A 990 -8.56 27.01 50.57
CA ARG A 990 -7.28 26.85 49.88
C ARG A 990 -7.52 25.93 48.69
N ALA A 991 -7.31 26.41 47.46
CA ALA A 991 -7.30 25.54 46.30
C ALA A 991 -6.16 24.54 46.55
N ARG A 992 -6.48 23.29 46.88
CA ARG A 992 -5.47 22.24 46.87
C ARG A 992 -4.98 22.15 45.42
N LYS A 993 -3.68 22.35 45.21
CA LYS A 993 -2.99 22.00 43.95
C LYS A 993 -2.87 20.47 43.84
N ALA A 994 -3.97 19.75 43.96
CA ALA A 994 -4.02 18.33 43.69
C ALA A 994 -4.84 18.19 42.42
N ALA A 995 -4.23 17.66 41.36
CA ALA A 995 -4.94 17.28 40.16
C ALA A 995 -5.87 16.12 40.53
N ASP A 996 -7.12 16.46 40.84
CA ASP A 996 -8.11 15.55 41.42
C ASP A 996 -8.75 14.64 40.36
N TRP A 997 -8.49 14.88 39.08
CA TRP A 997 -9.08 14.16 37.95
C TRP A 997 -8.01 13.81 36.90
N ARG A 998 -8.09 12.59 36.38
CA ARG A 998 -7.27 12.11 35.26
C ARG A 998 -8.11 12.14 33.98
N ILE A 999 -7.55 12.66 32.91
CA ILE A 999 -8.12 12.60 31.56
C ILE A 999 -7.16 11.84 30.64
N VAL A 1000 -7.66 10.81 29.96
CA VAL A 1000 -6.92 10.05 28.96
C VAL A 1000 -7.56 10.33 27.61
N LEU A 1001 -6.86 11.10 26.77
CA LEU A 1001 -7.26 11.37 25.39
C LEU A 1001 -6.71 10.24 24.53
N VAL A 1002 -7.61 9.43 23.99
CA VAL A 1002 -7.32 8.32 23.08
C VAL A 1002 -7.70 8.79 21.69
N VAL A 1003 -6.70 9.07 20.86
CA VAL A 1003 -6.88 9.78 19.58
C VAL A 1003 -6.50 8.87 18.43
N ASP A 1004 -7.43 8.72 17.50
CA ASP A 1004 -7.22 8.02 16.24
C ASP A 1004 -6.34 8.86 15.31
N VAL A 1005 -5.33 8.24 14.71
CA VAL A 1005 -4.37 8.89 13.79
C VAL A 1005 -4.40 8.26 12.39
N SER A 1006 -5.50 7.60 12.05
CA SER A 1006 -5.79 7.15 10.69
C SER A 1006 -5.86 8.32 9.70
N GLY A 1007 -5.73 8.02 8.41
CA GLY A 1007 -5.73 9.04 7.36
C GLY A 1007 -7.01 9.90 7.34
N SER A 1008 -8.17 9.32 7.67
CA SER A 1008 -9.44 10.05 7.79
C SER A 1008 -9.51 10.99 9.00
N MET A 1009 -8.62 10.82 9.97
CA MET A 1009 -8.62 11.52 11.26
C MET A 1009 -7.64 12.69 11.33
N GLU A 1010 -6.84 12.92 10.30
CA GLU A 1010 -5.71 13.87 10.30
C GLU A 1010 -6.08 15.27 10.86
N ALA A 1011 -7.18 15.87 10.38
CA ALA A 1011 -7.65 17.18 10.86
C ALA A 1011 -8.10 17.14 12.33
N SER A 1012 -8.78 16.06 12.73
CA SER A 1012 -9.23 15.82 14.09
C SER A 1012 -8.08 15.51 15.05
N THR A 1013 -6.99 14.89 14.58
CA THR A 1013 -5.75 14.67 15.33
C THR A 1013 -5.08 15.99 15.69
N ILE A 1014 -5.02 16.95 14.75
CA ILE A 1014 -4.47 18.29 14.99
C ILE A 1014 -5.25 19.00 16.11
N TRP A 1015 -6.58 19.02 16.01
CA TRP A 1015 -7.43 19.63 17.05
C TRP A 1015 -7.29 18.92 18.39
N SER A 1016 -7.15 17.60 18.38
CA SER A 1016 -6.95 16.80 19.60
C SER A 1016 -5.62 17.13 20.28
N ALA A 1017 -4.53 17.26 19.52
CA ALA A 1017 -3.21 17.64 20.05
C ALA A 1017 -3.22 19.05 20.64
N VAL A 1018 -3.79 20.04 19.94
CA VAL A 1018 -3.91 21.41 20.45
C VAL A 1018 -4.82 21.46 21.69
N THR A 1019 -5.93 20.72 21.70
CA THR A 1019 -6.83 20.62 22.85
C THR A 1019 -6.15 19.95 24.04
N ALA A 1020 -5.36 18.89 23.81
CA ALA A 1020 -4.58 18.21 24.85
C ALA A 1020 -3.57 19.16 25.51
N ALA A 1021 -2.85 19.96 24.71
CA ALA A 1021 -1.91 20.96 25.21
C ALA A 1021 -2.60 22.02 26.10
N VAL A 1022 -3.78 22.51 25.69
CA VAL A 1022 -4.57 23.45 26.51
C VAL A 1022 -5.05 22.80 27.82
N LEU A 1023 -5.48 21.53 27.78
CA LEU A 1023 -5.94 20.80 28.96
C LEU A 1023 -4.80 20.46 29.93
N ALA A 1024 -3.61 20.13 29.43
CA ALA A 1024 -2.42 19.89 30.26
C ALA A 1024 -1.98 21.15 31.03
N GLY A 1025 -2.28 22.34 30.51
CA GLY A 1025 -2.08 23.61 31.21
C GLY A 1025 -3.04 23.86 32.39
N VAL A 1026 -4.06 23.02 32.61
CA VAL A 1026 -5.06 23.19 33.68
C VAL A 1026 -4.60 22.48 34.96
N PRO A 1027 -4.33 23.20 36.07
CA PRO A 1027 -3.76 22.58 37.30
C PRO A 1027 -4.64 21.54 37.99
N ALA A 1028 -5.92 21.43 37.64
CA ALA A 1028 -6.88 20.49 38.21
C ALA A 1028 -6.93 19.14 37.48
N LEU A 1029 -6.25 18.99 36.33
CA LEU A 1029 -6.29 17.81 35.47
C LEU A 1029 -4.89 17.21 35.31
N ARG A 1030 -4.79 15.87 35.24
CA ARG A 1030 -3.64 15.17 34.66
C ARG A 1030 -4.05 14.62 33.30
N THR A 1031 -3.40 15.10 32.24
CA THR A 1031 -3.73 14.75 30.85
C THR A 1031 -2.74 13.71 30.32
N HIS A 1032 -3.27 12.58 29.86
CA HIS A 1032 -2.55 11.58 29.07
C HIS A 1032 -3.01 11.71 27.61
N PHE A 1033 -2.08 11.53 26.68
CA PHE A 1033 -2.37 11.54 25.24
C PHE A 1033 -1.85 10.25 24.63
N VAL A 1034 -2.79 9.43 24.16
CA VAL A 1034 -2.54 8.13 23.54
C VAL A 1034 -2.97 8.24 22.09
N ALA A 1035 -2.03 8.15 21.17
CA ALA A 1035 -2.30 8.06 19.74
C ALA A 1035 -2.37 6.59 19.32
N PHE A 1036 -3.31 6.23 18.44
CA PHE A 1036 -3.40 4.86 17.94
C PHE A 1036 -3.74 4.78 16.44
N SER A 1037 -3.17 3.77 15.79
CA SER A 1037 -3.54 3.29 14.46
C SER A 1037 -3.61 1.75 14.51
N THR A 1038 -2.71 1.04 13.84
CA THR A 1038 -2.47 -0.40 14.05
C THR A 1038 -1.61 -0.67 15.29
N GLU A 1039 -0.85 0.33 15.71
CA GLU A 1039 -0.01 0.37 16.90
C GLU A 1039 -0.51 1.45 17.87
N VAL A 1040 -0.06 1.41 19.12
CA VAL A 1040 -0.44 2.38 20.15
C VAL A 1040 0.82 3.10 20.64
N LEU A 1041 0.76 4.43 20.68
CA LEU A 1041 1.85 5.31 21.11
C LEU A 1041 1.37 6.19 22.27
N ASP A 1042 2.03 6.10 23.42
CA ASP A 1042 1.78 6.97 24.57
C ASP A 1042 2.71 8.19 24.49
N LEU A 1043 2.14 9.36 24.23
CA LEU A 1043 2.85 10.63 24.10
C LEU A 1043 2.59 11.57 25.29
N THR A 1044 2.23 11.01 26.46
CA THR A 1044 1.93 11.77 27.67
C THR A 1044 3.03 12.78 28.04
N ASP A 1045 4.31 12.46 27.83
CA ASP A 1045 5.44 13.32 28.20
C ASP A 1045 5.59 14.56 27.30
N GLN A 1046 4.93 14.58 26.14
CA GLN A 1046 5.06 15.63 25.13
C GLN A 1046 3.83 16.55 25.05
N VAL A 1047 2.79 16.30 25.85
CA VAL A 1047 1.52 17.03 25.76
C VAL A 1047 1.67 18.55 25.94
N ALA A 1048 2.70 19.01 26.66
CA ALA A 1048 2.98 20.42 26.85
C ALA A 1048 3.49 21.14 25.58
N ASP A 1049 4.01 20.40 24.59
CA ASP A 1049 4.48 20.92 23.32
C ASP A 1049 3.71 20.30 22.13
N PRO A 1050 2.66 20.99 21.63
CA PRO A 1050 1.83 20.48 20.54
C PRO A 1050 2.61 20.30 19.22
N LEU A 1051 3.74 21.00 19.03
CA LEU A 1051 4.57 20.81 17.84
C LEU A 1051 5.27 19.44 17.87
N SER A 1052 5.90 19.10 19.00
CA SER A 1052 6.55 17.80 19.17
C SER A 1052 5.56 16.65 19.02
N LEU A 1053 4.37 16.76 19.63
CA LEU A 1053 3.28 15.80 19.45
C LEU A 1053 2.91 15.57 17.97
N LEU A 1054 2.75 16.65 17.21
CA LEU A 1054 2.35 16.56 15.79
C LEU A 1054 3.45 16.04 14.87
N LEU A 1055 4.71 16.17 15.26
CA LEU A 1055 5.85 15.63 14.50
C LEU A 1055 6.11 14.15 14.77
N GLU A 1056 5.78 13.66 15.97
CA GLU A 1056 5.92 12.25 16.32
C GLU A 1056 4.75 11.38 15.86
N VAL A 1057 3.54 11.95 15.78
CA VAL A 1057 2.37 11.23 15.27
C VAL A 1057 2.51 11.03 13.76
N ARG A 1058 2.78 9.79 13.34
CA ARG A 1058 2.70 9.39 11.94
C ARG A 1058 1.24 9.11 11.57
N VAL A 1059 0.70 9.90 10.66
CA VAL A 1059 -0.66 9.72 10.12
C VAL A 1059 -0.66 8.59 9.10
N GLY A 1060 -1.54 7.61 9.26
CA GLY A 1060 -1.74 6.51 8.32
C GLY A 1060 -1.62 5.10 8.93
N GLY A 1061 -2.15 4.12 8.18
CA GLY A 1061 -2.34 2.73 8.64
C GLY A 1061 -3.81 2.41 8.91
N GLY A 1062 -4.11 1.14 9.20
CA GLY A 1062 -5.45 0.74 9.63
C GLY A 1062 -5.79 1.23 11.05
N THR A 1063 -7.06 1.17 11.43
CA THR A 1063 -7.55 1.66 12.72
C THR A 1063 -7.88 0.49 13.65
N ARG A 1064 -7.28 0.43 14.84
CA ARG A 1064 -7.62 -0.54 15.90
C ARG A 1064 -8.03 0.16 17.19
N ILE A 1065 -9.28 0.61 17.27
CA ILE A 1065 -9.78 1.40 18.42
C ILE A 1065 -9.71 0.58 19.71
N ALA A 1066 -10.05 -0.71 19.64
CA ALA A 1066 -9.97 -1.63 20.77
C ALA A 1066 -8.56 -1.67 21.41
N HIS A 1067 -7.49 -1.56 20.61
CA HIS A 1067 -6.12 -1.57 21.13
C HIS A 1067 -5.81 -0.28 21.90
N GLY A 1068 -6.21 0.88 21.36
CA GLY A 1068 -6.07 2.16 22.04
C GLY A 1068 -6.81 2.19 23.38
N LEU A 1069 -8.05 1.70 23.42
CA LEU A 1069 -8.83 1.62 24.66
C LEU A 1069 -8.26 0.64 25.68
N ARG A 1070 -7.72 -0.51 25.22
CA ARG A 1070 -7.05 -1.46 26.11
C ARG A 1070 -5.83 -0.84 26.78
N HIS A 1071 -5.02 -0.08 26.03
CA HIS A 1071 -3.89 0.64 26.59
C HIS A 1071 -4.36 1.75 27.55
N ALA A 1072 -5.40 2.51 27.19
CA ALA A 1072 -6.00 3.50 28.08
C ALA A 1072 -6.48 2.89 29.41
N ARG A 1073 -7.05 1.67 29.37
CA ARG A 1073 -7.42 0.92 30.59
C ARG A 1073 -6.22 0.63 31.48
N SER A 1074 -5.05 0.32 30.91
CA SER A 1074 -3.82 0.11 31.68
C SER A 1074 -3.34 1.37 32.42
N LEU A 1075 -3.72 2.56 31.92
CA LEU A 1075 -3.43 3.85 32.54
C LEU A 1075 -4.45 4.24 33.64
N VAL A 1076 -5.52 3.47 33.83
CA VAL A 1076 -6.55 3.77 34.85
C VAL A 1076 -6.04 3.31 36.23
N THR A 1077 -5.91 4.25 37.18
CA THR A 1077 -5.58 3.93 38.59
C THR A 1077 -6.75 4.11 39.55
N VAL A 1078 -7.57 5.16 39.34
CA VAL A 1078 -8.75 5.45 40.16
C VAL A 1078 -9.93 5.65 39.21
N PRO A 1079 -10.70 4.59 38.89
CA PRO A 1079 -11.74 4.64 37.86
C PRO A 1079 -12.76 5.77 38.06
N SER A 1080 -13.25 5.94 39.29
CA SER A 1080 -14.25 6.96 39.65
C SER A 1080 -13.79 8.41 39.46
N ARG A 1081 -12.48 8.65 39.23
CA ARG A 1081 -11.91 9.98 38.94
C ARG A 1081 -11.14 10.01 37.62
N THR A 1082 -11.45 9.07 36.71
CA THR A 1082 -10.83 8.96 35.40
C THR A 1082 -11.86 9.17 34.30
N ILE A 1083 -11.55 10.09 33.38
CA ILE A 1083 -12.31 10.33 32.16
C ILE A 1083 -11.49 9.81 30.99
N VAL A 1084 -12.02 8.84 30.26
CA VAL A 1084 -11.42 8.35 29.00
C VAL A 1084 -12.20 8.99 27.86
N VAL A 1085 -11.51 9.75 27.02
CA VAL A 1085 -12.10 10.43 25.86
C VAL A 1085 -11.52 9.80 24.60
N LEU A 1086 -12.35 9.06 23.87
CA LEU A 1086 -12.03 8.52 22.56
C LEU A 1086 -12.39 9.54 21.49
N ILE A 1087 -11.43 9.93 20.65
CA ILE A 1087 -11.63 10.80 19.50
C ILE A 1087 -11.35 9.98 18.23
N SER A 1088 -12.40 9.64 17.50
CA SER A 1088 -12.37 8.77 16.31
C SER A 1088 -13.62 9.01 15.46
N ASP A 1089 -13.58 8.62 14.19
CA ASP A 1089 -14.77 8.49 13.34
C ASP A 1089 -15.57 7.20 13.67
N PHE A 1090 -15.12 6.40 14.65
CA PHE A 1090 -15.73 5.14 15.07
C PHE A 1090 -15.74 4.07 13.96
N GLU A 1091 -14.89 4.20 12.95
CA GLU A 1091 -14.64 3.14 11.97
C GLU A 1091 -13.56 2.19 12.54
N GLU A 1092 -14.01 1.04 13.04
CA GLU A 1092 -13.13 0.03 13.63
C GLU A 1092 -12.63 -0.94 12.54
N GLY A 1093 -11.33 -0.97 12.32
CA GLY A 1093 -10.68 -1.89 11.38
C GLY A 1093 -10.44 -3.29 11.95
N GLY A 1094 -10.71 -3.49 13.25
CA GLY A 1094 -10.75 -4.80 13.90
C GLY A 1094 -12.18 -5.30 14.19
N PRO A 1095 -12.32 -6.43 14.89
CA PRO A 1095 -13.62 -6.93 15.29
C PRO A 1095 -14.31 -5.99 16.28
N VAL A 1096 -15.49 -5.47 15.93
CA VAL A 1096 -16.29 -4.57 16.79
C VAL A 1096 -16.62 -5.21 18.14
N GLY A 1097 -16.72 -6.54 18.21
CA GLY A 1097 -16.89 -7.26 19.46
C GLY A 1097 -15.78 -6.99 20.49
N ALA A 1098 -14.52 -6.89 20.03
CA ALA A 1098 -13.40 -6.57 20.90
C ALA A 1098 -13.48 -5.12 21.41
N LEU A 1099 -13.86 -4.18 20.54
CA LEU A 1099 -14.10 -2.78 20.90
C LEU A 1099 -15.17 -2.66 21.99
N LEU A 1100 -16.33 -3.29 21.79
CA LEU A 1100 -17.43 -3.27 22.76
C LEU A 1100 -17.04 -3.89 24.10
N ALA A 1101 -16.22 -4.95 24.10
CA ALA A 1101 -15.72 -5.56 25.32
C ALA A 1101 -14.83 -4.61 26.13
N GLU A 1102 -13.93 -3.86 25.48
CA GLU A 1102 -13.07 -2.89 26.18
C GLU A 1102 -13.88 -1.71 26.73
N VAL A 1103 -14.88 -1.24 26.00
CA VAL A 1103 -15.78 -0.16 26.46
C VAL A 1103 -16.56 -0.60 27.69
N ARG A 1104 -17.19 -1.78 27.66
CA ARG A 1104 -17.90 -2.34 28.81
C ARG A 1104 -16.97 -2.48 30.01
N ALA A 1105 -15.76 -3.01 29.81
CA ALA A 1105 -14.78 -3.15 30.89
C ALA A 1105 -14.41 -1.80 31.54
N LEU A 1106 -14.25 -0.73 30.75
CA LEU A 1106 -13.99 0.61 31.27
C LEU A 1106 -15.20 1.20 32.01
N VAL A 1107 -16.41 1.05 31.46
CA VAL A 1107 -17.65 1.54 32.10
C VAL A 1107 -17.93 0.79 33.40
N ASP A 1108 -17.84 -0.55 33.39
CA ASP A 1108 -18.06 -1.41 34.55
C ASP A 1108 -17.03 -1.17 35.66
N SER A 1109 -15.81 -0.75 35.31
CA SER A 1109 -14.80 -0.32 36.29
C SER A 1109 -15.16 0.98 37.02
N GLY A 1110 -16.12 1.76 36.50
CA GLY A 1110 -16.53 3.05 37.04
C GLY A 1110 -15.86 4.27 36.39
N CYS A 1111 -15.21 4.11 35.22
CA CYS A 1111 -14.66 5.23 34.46
C CYS A 1111 -15.78 6.00 33.72
N HIS A 1112 -15.57 7.30 33.52
CA HIS A 1112 -16.40 8.05 32.57
C HIS A 1112 -15.83 7.92 31.16
N VAL A 1113 -16.48 7.13 30.32
CA VAL A 1113 -16.06 6.91 28.93
C VAL A 1113 -16.88 7.81 27.99
N LEU A 1114 -16.18 8.71 27.31
CA LEU A 1114 -16.74 9.69 26.39
C LEU A 1114 -16.23 9.40 24.97
N GLY A 1115 -17.14 9.26 24.01
CA GLY A 1115 -16.83 9.19 22.59
C GLY A 1115 -17.06 10.54 21.93
N CYS A 1116 -16.05 11.07 21.27
CA CYS A 1116 -16.12 12.28 20.47
C CYS A 1116 -16.00 11.89 18.99
N ALA A 1117 -17.09 12.07 18.25
CA ALA A 1117 -17.09 11.88 16.80
C ALA A 1117 -16.11 12.85 16.14
N SER A 1118 -15.44 12.40 15.07
CA SER A 1118 -14.59 13.27 14.23
C SER A 1118 -15.36 14.49 13.74
N LEU A 1119 -14.69 15.64 13.68
CA LEU A 1119 -15.29 16.89 13.21
C LEU A 1119 -14.49 17.52 12.07
N ASP A 1120 -15.21 18.18 11.16
CA ASP A 1120 -14.60 19.09 10.19
C ASP A 1120 -14.10 20.40 10.86
N ALA A 1121 -13.42 21.26 10.10
CA ALA A 1121 -12.94 22.56 10.57
C ALA A 1121 -14.07 23.51 11.05
N ALA A 1122 -15.32 23.25 10.68
CA ALA A 1122 -16.50 24.02 11.05
C ALA A 1122 -17.33 23.39 12.19
N GLY A 1123 -16.91 22.23 12.71
CA GLY A 1123 -17.58 21.53 13.82
C GLY A 1123 -18.70 20.57 13.42
N ARG A 1124 -18.75 20.11 12.16
CA ARG A 1124 -19.73 19.12 11.68
C ARG A 1124 -19.24 17.69 11.86
N PRO A 1125 -20.08 16.74 12.27
CA PRO A 1125 -19.66 15.38 12.53
C PRO A 1125 -19.47 14.50 11.30
N ARG A 1126 -18.39 13.70 11.32
CA ARG A 1126 -18.17 12.53 10.45
C ARG A 1126 -17.95 11.29 11.32
N TYR A 1127 -18.82 10.29 11.24
CA TYR A 1127 -18.66 9.05 12.01
C TYR A 1127 -19.54 7.88 11.56
N SER A 1128 -19.15 6.65 11.93
CA SER A 1128 -19.96 5.44 11.79
C SER A 1128 -21.14 5.44 12.76
N VAL A 1129 -22.34 5.70 12.24
CA VAL A 1129 -23.60 5.74 13.02
C VAL A 1129 -23.90 4.38 13.66
N GLY A 1130 -23.65 3.29 12.95
CA GLY A 1130 -23.90 1.93 13.42
C GLY A 1130 -23.04 1.56 14.63
N VAL A 1131 -21.73 1.80 14.54
CA VAL A 1131 -20.78 1.52 15.63
C VAL A 1131 -21.03 2.47 16.81
N ALA A 1132 -21.26 3.76 16.56
CA ALA A 1132 -21.58 4.73 17.60
C ALA A 1132 -22.84 4.33 18.41
N GLY A 1133 -23.89 3.85 17.75
CA GLY A 1133 -25.08 3.34 18.42
C GLY A 1133 -24.79 2.16 19.35
N GLN A 1134 -23.92 1.23 18.92
CA GLN A 1134 -23.49 0.09 19.75
C GLN A 1134 -22.62 0.52 20.94
N LEU A 1135 -21.74 1.51 20.75
CA LEU A 1135 -20.94 2.10 21.82
C LEU A 1135 -21.82 2.76 22.89
N VAL A 1136 -22.88 3.47 22.47
CA VAL A 1136 -23.88 4.04 23.39
C VAL A 1136 -24.61 2.95 24.16
N ALA A 1137 -25.03 1.88 23.47
CA ALA A 1137 -25.65 0.72 24.11
C ALA A 1137 -24.69 0.00 25.09
N ALA A 1138 -23.38 0.09 24.88
CA ALA A 1138 -22.35 -0.42 25.78
C ALA A 1138 -22.03 0.51 26.96
N GLY A 1139 -22.66 1.68 27.06
CA GLY A 1139 -22.51 2.62 28.18
C GLY A 1139 -21.58 3.81 27.93
N MET A 1140 -21.01 3.94 26.73
CA MET A 1140 -20.23 5.13 26.35
C MET A 1140 -21.17 6.30 26.05
N SER A 1141 -20.87 7.50 26.57
CA SER A 1141 -21.59 8.70 26.11
C SER A 1141 -20.94 9.20 24.81
N VAL A 1142 -21.65 9.15 23.68
CA VAL A 1142 -21.13 9.61 22.38
C VAL A 1142 -21.76 10.95 22.00
N ALA A 1143 -20.94 11.90 21.57
CA ALA A 1143 -21.39 13.19 21.04
C ALA A 1143 -20.43 13.74 19.99
N ALA A 1144 -20.97 14.51 19.05
CA ALA A 1144 -20.20 15.36 18.14
C ALA A 1144 -19.92 16.69 18.83
N LEU A 1145 -18.66 16.98 19.20
CA LEU A 1145 -18.33 18.11 20.06
C LEU A 1145 -17.14 18.89 19.54
N SER A 1146 -17.34 20.17 19.28
CA SER A 1146 -16.22 21.06 18.99
C SER A 1146 -15.24 21.07 20.16
N PRO A 1147 -13.96 21.43 19.95
CA PRO A 1147 -12.99 21.56 21.04
C PRO A 1147 -13.51 22.35 22.24
N LEU A 1148 -14.29 23.42 21.99
CA LEU A 1148 -14.94 24.25 23.01
C LEU A 1148 -16.00 23.47 23.81
N GLU A 1149 -16.83 22.70 23.14
CA GLU A 1149 -17.90 21.90 23.75
C GLU A 1149 -17.34 20.71 24.50
N LEU A 1150 -16.28 20.06 24.00
CA LEU A 1150 -15.52 19.04 24.72
C LEU A 1150 -15.01 19.60 26.06
N GLY A 1151 -14.42 20.80 26.04
CA GLY A 1151 -13.99 21.48 27.27
C GLY A 1151 -15.15 21.74 28.26
N ARG A 1152 -16.33 22.10 27.77
CA ARG A 1152 -17.54 22.25 28.59
C ARG A 1152 -18.03 20.91 29.15
N TRP A 1153 -17.98 19.85 28.35
CA TRP A 1153 -18.44 18.51 28.72
C TRP A 1153 -17.56 17.88 29.80
N VAL A 1154 -16.24 17.95 29.62
CA VAL A 1154 -15.26 17.56 30.64
C VAL A 1154 -15.51 18.35 31.94
N ALA A 1155 -15.68 19.67 31.84
CA ALA A 1155 -15.94 20.50 33.01
C ALA A 1155 -17.30 20.20 33.68
N ALA A 1156 -18.30 19.74 32.94
CA ALA A 1156 -19.58 19.31 33.50
C ALA A 1156 -19.46 17.98 34.26
N LYS A 1157 -18.74 17.00 33.70
CA LYS A 1157 -18.50 15.69 34.36
C LYS A 1157 -17.67 15.82 35.63
N VAL A 1158 -16.64 16.67 35.63
CA VAL A 1158 -15.83 16.97 36.82
C VAL A 1158 -16.64 17.69 37.92
N ARG A 1159 -17.76 18.35 37.57
CA ARG A 1159 -18.65 19.07 38.50
C ARG A 1159 -19.82 18.24 39.01
N ALA A 1160 -20.17 17.13 38.34
CA ALA A 1160 -21.20 16.22 38.81
C ALA A 1160 -20.72 15.53 40.12
N PRO A 1161 -21.56 15.47 41.16
CA PRO A 1161 -21.18 14.96 42.48
C PRO A 1161 -20.89 13.46 42.52
#